data_AF-A0A2K8X436-F1
#
_entry.id   AF-A0A2K8X436-F1
#
_cell.length_a   1.000
_cell.length_b   1.000
_cell.length_c   1.000
_cell.angle_alpha   90.00
_cell.angle_beta   90.00
_cell.angle_gamma   90.00
#
_symmetry.space_group_name_H-M   'P 1'
#
loop_
_entity.id
_entity.type
_entity.pdbx_description
1 polymer ?
#
loop_
_entity_poly.entity_id
_entity_poly.type
_entity_poly.pdbx_seq_one_letter_code
_entity_poly.pdbx_strand_id
1 'polypeptide(L)'
;MKTINIAIDLGTTNSLIAHYNNGTVKIYNNPLGLKQTLPSCVAFRGSRTIIGDKALDYLEKDAENVCMLFKRKMGTQETYFIPSIDREVSPIELSSLILKELKNFVSDSDQLNAAVITIPASFDTIQSNATKKAGYLAGFKEVVLLQEPIAACLAFANQSNLDIESSKNWIVYDFGGGTFDVALVEVNDRELKVIDNEGDNFLGGADFDNLIVEKIIVPQIEAKANITNLWKDIKAKSSQYKGLYFELLKKAEEAKKELSIYPETEIEIDIDFEDTNLFDQIVITRGQFEAVISSKVEQTITFIKKVISQNQLINSQIERLILIGGSTYVPLIKERIKEETGILVDSSIDPTSAVVDGAAYFAGSKPTSVEETSVVQKEDVSPIDTQIFYEQNTRDLEELITCKVDGNNLKYRITRTDGGYDSGIKTIENNGFSEFVPLLKGQLNRFKIQVLDTDLNPLKSINTVAINQGSYNVLGQPLPIDICMEIDDIEASATRLEQIFRKGSILPLKKKIYKTASKSILKGSDANLIINIVEGQSKGLPSSGLSIGYIEFTGKDLEEDLIKGTDIEIELEITESRDLKINVYLQACDQEFKNVFSESERTISIGKINMEINAVLSDVEHLIKEQVAYENFEYSSKLEQLRIGLIEIQIETTLIDEDDVSDKKYQLDDIKRKLIQEFDSLTRNKVIALEIEEYNNSKESVEWEVNKEENQSYRPKYLKIITNEKEVINSGDKYLIRAKIKELDMFYNSIIQSSDENFIGYYLAIKYSSEFKDTRKAKKLIKDGDEALERNDYKSIKHIVYALSALLPDSEKTKQKTFKDDSKTGLR
;
A
#
# COMPACT_ATOMS: atom_id res chain seq x y z
N MET A 1 -7.72 -14.00 28.77
CA MET A 1 -8.20 -14.20 27.39
C MET A 1 -7.45 -15.38 26.79
N LYS A 2 -8.11 -16.20 25.97
CA LYS A 2 -7.39 -17.14 25.09
C LYS A 2 -6.79 -16.34 23.94
N THR A 3 -5.74 -16.87 23.32
CA THR A 3 -5.07 -16.33 22.14
C THR A 3 -5.42 -17.15 20.90
N ILE A 4 -5.13 -16.64 19.71
CA ILE A 4 -5.46 -17.30 18.44
C ILE A 4 -4.67 -18.61 18.27
N ASN A 5 -3.36 -18.60 18.59
CA ASN A 5 -2.41 -19.72 18.59
C ASN A 5 -2.22 -20.52 17.28
N ILE A 6 -3.14 -20.47 16.32
CA ILE A 6 -3.00 -21.10 15.01
C ILE A 6 -2.51 -20.07 14.00
N ALA A 7 -1.48 -20.45 13.24
CA ALA A 7 -0.99 -19.68 12.12
C ALA A 7 -0.91 -20.53 10.86
N ILE A 8 -1.27 -19.95 9.73
CA ILE A 8 -1.24 -20.60 8.43
C ILE A 8 -0.46 -19.70 7.47
N ASP A 9 0.54 -20.29 6.84
CA ASP A 9 1.14 -19.72 5.65
C ASP A 9 0.38 -20.26 4.43
N LEU A 10 -0.46 -19.43 3.83
CA LEU A 10 -1.23 -19.80 2.63
C LEU A 10 -0.43 -19.37 1.40
N GLY A 11 0.54 -20.16 0.95
CA GLY A 11 1.38 -19.79 -0.19
C GLY A 11 0.78 -20.14 -1.56
N THR A 12 1.30 -19.51 -2.62
CA THR A 12 0.83 -19.73 -4.00
C THR A 12 1.05 -21.17 -4.48
N THR A 13 2.16 -21.78 -4.10
CA THR A 13 2.54 -23.15 -4.51
C THR A 13 2.46 -24.15 -3.36
N ASN A 14 2.83 -23.74 -2.15
CA ASN A 14 2.82 -24.57 -0.95
C ASN A 14 2.25 -23.79 0.22
N SER A 15 1.55 -24.48 1.11
CA SER A 15 1.00 -23.92 2.33
C SER A 15 1.40 -24.74 3.55
N LEU A 16 1.49 -24.08 4.71
CA LEU A 16 1.93 -24.69 5.98
C LEU A 16 0.99 -24.25 7.11
N ILE A 17 0.93 -25.05 8.17
CA ILE A 17 0.19 -24.72 9.41
C ILE A 17 1.07 -24.95 10.63
N ALA A 18 1.02 -24.00 11.55
CA ALA A 18 1.73 -24.05 12.81
C ALA A 18 0.81 -23.72 14.00
N HIS A 19 1.23 -24.18 15.17
CA HIS A 19 0.59 -23.88 16.43
C HIS A 19 1.62 -23.32 17.41
N TYR A 20 1.29 -22.17 18.00
CA TYR A 20 2.02 -21.61 19.12
C TYR A 20 1.52 -22.23 20.42
N ASN A 21 2.42 -22.86 21.16
CA ASN A 21 2.13 -23.45 22.45
C ASN A 21 3.18 -23.00 23.47
N ASN A 22 2.77 -22.12 24.38
CA ASN A 22 3.53 -21.72 25.56
C ASN A 22 4.98 -21.27 25.27
N GLY A 23 5.18 -20.37 24.32
CA GLY A 23 6.52 -19.85 23.97
C GLY A 23 7.24 -20.66 22.89
N THR A 24 6.68 -21.79 22.44
CA THR A 24 7.27 -22.61 21.38
C THR A 24 6.33 -22.75 20.19
N VAL A 25 6.89 -22.83 18.99
CA VAL A 25 6.13 -23.05 17.76
C VAL A 25 6.28 -24.50 17.30
N LYS A 26 5.16 -25.11 16.93
CA LYS A 26 5.12 -26.43 16.30
C LYS A 26 4.50 -26.32 14.92
N ILE A 27 5.29 -26.60 13.88
CA ILE A 27 4.82 -26.76 12.51
C ILE A 27 4.31 -28.20 12.33
N TYR A 28 3.14 -28.38 11.72
CA TYR A 28 2.57 -29.70 11.49
C TYR A 28 3.01 -30.28 10.15
N ASN A 29 3.25 -31.59 10.14
CA ASN A 29 3.48 -32.33 8.91
C ASN A 29 2.13 -32.75 8.30
N ASN A 30 2.04 -32.67 6.98
CA ASN A 30 1.03 -33.35 6.18
C ASN A 30 1.02 -34.85 6.53
N PRO A 31 -0.08 -35.41 7.09
CA PRO A 31 -0.15 -36.80 7.49
C PRO A 31 0.05 -37.81 6.34
N LEU A 32 -0.23 -37.40 5.10
CA LEU A 32 -0.10 -38.25 3.92
C LEU A 32 1.29 -38.16 3.28
N GLY A 33 1.83 -36.95 3.16
CA GLY A 33 3.11 -36.68 2.49
C GLY A 33 4.33 -36.72 3.42
N LEU A 34 4.12 -36.71 4.74
CA LEU A 34 5.16 -36.63 5.79
C LEU A 34 6.10 -35.41 5.66
N LYS A 35 5.69 -34.38 4.92
CA LYS A 35 6.37 -33.09 4.76
C LYS A 35 5.62 -31.99 5.53
N GLN A 36 6.30 -30.92 5.91
CA GLN A 36 5.65 -29.75 6.52
C GLN A 36 4.77 -28.97 5.53
N THR A 37 5.09 -29.05 4.23
CA THR A 37 4.37 -28.36 3.18
C THR A 37 3.20 -29.19 2.65
N LEU A 38 2.12 -28.49 2.28
CA LEU A 38 1.02 -28.99 1.49
C LEU A 38 0.96 -28.23 0.16
N PRO A 39 1.09 -28.89 -1.00
CA PRO A 39 0.92 -28.21 -2.27
C PRO A 39 -0.46 -27.54 -2.37
N SER A 40 -0.49 -26.29 -2.81
CA SER A 40 -1.71 -25.49 -3.05
C SER A 40 -2.36 -25.93 -4.37
N CYS A 41 -2.78 -27.19 -4.42
CA CYS A 41 -3.34 -27.87 -5.58
C CYS A 41 -4.61 -28.63 -5.18
N VAL A 42 -5.65 -28.52 -6.00
CA VAL A 42 -6.96 -29.16 -5.78
C VAL A 42 -7.38 -29.88 -7.04
N ALA A 43 -7.76 -31.15 -6.91
CA ALA A 43 -8.31 -31.96 -8.01
C ALA A 43 -9.73 -32.44 -7.67
N PHE A 44 -10.62 -32.38 -8.64
CA PHE A 44 -12.01 -32.84 -8.52
C PHE A 44 -12.23 -34.12 -9.31
N ARG A 45 -12.78 -35.15 -8.67
CA ARG A 45 -13.06 -36.44 -9.29
C ARG A 45 -14.48 -36.89 -8.94
N GLY A 46 -15.45 -36.37 -9.69
CA GLY A 46 -16.87 -36.55 -9.40
C GLY A 46 -17.19 -36.01 -8.01
N SER A 47 -17.69 -36.86 -7.11
CA SER A 47 -18.02 -36.44 -5.74
C SER A 47 -16.82 -36.28 -4.80
N ARG A 48 -15.59 -36.61 -5.23
CA ARG A 48 -14.39 -36.56 -4.39
C ARG A 48 -13.53 -35.36 -4.72
N THR A 49 -13.16 -34.59 -3.70
CA THR A 49 -12.12 -33.56 -3.77
C THR A 49 -10.81 -34.12 -3.21
N ILE A 50 -9.72 -33.92 -3.93
CA ILE A 50 -8.36 -34.35 -3.58
C ILE A 50 -7.49 -33.09 -3.49
N ILE A 51 -6.64 -33.01 -2.48
CA ILE A 51 -5.85 -31.81 -2.16
C ILE A 51 -4.39 -32.22 -1.96
N GLY A 52 -3.45 -31.34 -2.33
CA GLY A 52 -2.02 -31.53 -2.04
C GLY A 52 -1.29 -32.40 -3.06
N ASP A 53 -0.31 -33.18 -2.58
CA ASP A 53 0.55 -34.03 -3.42
C ASP A 53 -0.27 -34.96 -4.34
N LYS A 54 -1.34 -35.56 -3.81
CA LYS A 54 -2.20 -36.44 -4.61
C LYS A 54 -2.98 -35.72 -5.70
N ALA A 55 -3.23 -34.41 -5.56
CA ALA A 55 -3.86 -33.63 -6.63
C ALA A 55 -2.87 -33.36 -7.76
N LEU A 56 -1.59 -33.12 -7.44
CA LEU A 56 -0.52 -32.94 -8.43
C LEU A 56 -0.32 -34.17 -9.32
N ASP A 57 -0.47 -35.38 -8.77
CA ASP A 57 -0.38 -36.63 -9.53
C ASP A 57 -1.43 -36.74 -10.67
N TYR A 58 -2.50 -35.94 -10.62
CA TYR A 58 -3.52 -35.91 -11.67
C TYR A 58 -3.25 -34.89 -12.78
N LEU A 59 -2.21 -34.06 -12.69
CA LEU A 59 -1.88 -33.11 -13.75
C LEU A 59 -1.61 -33.79 -15.09
N GLU A 60 -0.97 -34.96 -15.08
CA GLU A 60 -0.65 -35.73 -16.29
C GLU A 60 -1.87 -36.49 -16.85
N LYS A 61 -2.91 -36.73 -16.04
CA LYS A 61 -4.00 -37.67 -16.37
C LYS A 61 -5.37 -37.02 -16.54
N ASP A 62 -5.60 -35.89 -15.86
CA ASP A 62 -6.92 -35.29 -15.66
C ASP A 62 -6.81 -33.78 -15.40
N ALA A 63 -5.91 -33.09 -16.12
CA ALA A 63 -5.53 -31.71 -15.86
C ALA A 63 -6.71 -30.72 -15.84
N GLU A 64 -7.75 -30.96 -16.64
CA GLU A 64 -8.93 -30.10 -16.72
C GLU A 64 -9.71 -30.03 -15.40
N ASN A 65 -9.54 -31.03 -14.54
CA ASN A 65 -10.17 -31.11 -13.23
C ASN A 65 -9.23 -30.72 -12.09
N VAL A 66 -8.02 -30.22 -12.40
CA VAL A 66 -7.01 -29.80 -11.42
C VAL A 66 -6.86 -28.28 -11.46
N CYS A 67 -6.78 -27.67 -10.28
CA CYS A 67 -6.55 -26.25 -10.09
C CYS A 67 -5.28 -26.02 -9.27
N MET A 68 -4.45 -25.07 -9.74
CA MET A 68 -3.24 -24.62 -9.06
C MET A 68 -3.03 -23.12 -9.30
N LEU A 69 -2.09 -22.51 -8.57
CA LEU A 69 -1.71 -21.09 -8.68
C LEU A 69 -2.89 -20.10 -8.50
N PHE A 70 -4.01 -20.55 -7.95
CA PHE A 70 -5.22 -19.74 -7.79
C PHE A 70 -5.04 -18.60 -6.78
N LYS A 71 -4.01 -18.61 -5.92
CA LYS A 71 -3.66 -17.45 -5.05
C LYS A 71 -3.41 -16.18 -5.88
N ARG A 72 -2.87 -16.29 -7.10
CA ARG A 72 -2.65 -15.14 -8.01
C ARG A 72 -3.93 -14.48 -8.51
N LYS A 73 -5.05 -15.21 -8.46
CA LYS A 73 -6.38 -14.75 -8.88
C LYS A 73 -7.27 -14.35 -7.70
N MET A 74 -6.74 -14.31 -6.47
CA MET A 74 -7.51 -13.86 -5.30
C MET A 74 -8.02 -12.44 -5.51
N GLY A 75 -9.26 -12.16 -5.07
CA GLY A 75 -9.88 -10.84 -5.23
C GLY A 75 -10.41 -10.52 -6.64
N THR A 76 -10.35 -11.48 -7.56
CA THR A 76 -10.86 -11.32 -8.93
C THR A 76 -12.20 -12.05 -9.14
N GLN A 77 -12.90 -11.72 -10.22
CA GLN A 77 -14.13 -12.42 -10.64
C GLN A 77 -13.88 -13.71 -11.42
N GLU A 78 -12.62 -14.10 -11.61
CA GLU A 78 -12.27 -15.30 -12.34
C GLU A 78 -12.74 -16.56 -11.62
N THR A 79 -13.17 -17.53 -12.42
CA THR A 79 -13.53 -18.86 -11.95
C THR A 79 -12.87 -19.94 -12.81
N TYR A 80 -12.81 -21.13 -12.27
CA TYR A 80 -12.33 -22.33 -12.95
C TYR A 80 -13.53 -23.24 -13.22
N PHE A 81 -13.84 -23.47 -14.50
CA PHE A 81 -14.82 -24.48 -14.87
C PHE A 81 -14.23 -25.88 -14.64
N ILE A 82 -14.93 -26.71 -13.87
CA ILE A 82 -14.49 -28.06 -13.51
C ILE A 82 -15.44 -29.08 -14.13
N PRO A 83 -15.05 -29.77 -15.23
CA PRO A 83 -15.93 -30.67 -15.97
C PRO A 83 -16.52 -31.81 -15.13
N SER A 84 -15.74 -32.40 -14.22
CA SER A 84 -16.15 -33.56 -13.42
C SER A 84 -17.29 -33.29 -12.43
N ILE A 85 -17.57 -32.01 -12.17
CA ILE A 85 -18.64 -31.55 -11.27
C ILE A 85 -19.56 -30.52 -11.93
N ASP A 86 -19.35 -30.23 -13.22
CA ASP A 86 -20.13 -29.31 -14.05
C ASP A 86 -20.42 -27.96 -13.36
N ARG A 87 -19.38 -27.35 -12.76
CA ARG A 87 -19.52 -26.04 -12.10
C ARG A 87 -18.25 -25.19 -12.18
N GLU A 88 -18.47 -23.89 -12.07
CA GLU A 88 -17.43 -22.89 -11.81
C GLU A 88 -17.01 -22.91 -10.34
N VAL A 89 -15.70 -22.82 -10.09
CA VAL A 89 -15.13 -22.75 -8.73
C VAL A 89 -14.23 -21.52 -8.63
N SER A 90 -14.43 -20.70 -7.61
CA SER A 90 -13.64 -19.47 -7.42
C SER A 90 -12.28 -19.72 -6.74
N PRO A 91 -11.30 -18.82 -6.91
CA PRO A 91 -10.04 -18.83 -6.16
C PRO A 91 -10.23 -18.85 -4.64
N ILE A 92 -11.28 -18.18 -4.15
CA ILE A 92 -11.63 -18.12 -2.73
C ILE A 92 -12.08 -19.51 -2.24
N GLU A 93 -12.95 -20.19 -3.02
CA GLU A 93 -13.37 -21.56 -2.71
C GLU A 93 -12.17 -22.52 -2.72
N LEU A 94 -11.31 -22.47 -3.75
CA LEU A 94 -10.11 -23.31 -3.84
C LEU A 94 -9.17 -23.10 -2.65
N SER A 95 -8.92 -21.85 -2.28
CA SER A 95 -8.11 -21.50 -1.10
C SER A 95 -8.75 -21.99 0.20
N SER A 96 -10.07 -21.92 0.32
CA SER A 96 -10.78 -22.45 1.51
C SER A 96 -10.62 -23.96 1.66
N LEU A 97 -10.51 -24.71 0.54
CA LEU A 97 -10.25 -26.15 0.57
C LEU A 97 -8.83 -26.44 1.09
N ILE A 98 -7.82 -25.69 0.66
CA ILE A 98 -6.45 -25.81 1.21
C ILE A 98 -6.45 -25.54 2.72
N LEU A 99 -7.06 -24.43 3.14
CA LEU A 99 -7.13 -24.05 4.56
C LEU A 99 -7.87 -25.10 5.40
N LYS A 100 -8.94 -25.69 4.86
CA LYS A 100 -9.68 -26.78 5.50
C LYS A 100 -8.84 -28.05 5.62
N GLU A 101 -8.03 -28.36 4.62
CA GLU A 101 -7.13 -29.52 4.66
C GLU A 101 -6.03 -29.32 5.70
N LEU A 102 -5.40 -28.13 5.75
CA LEU A 102 -4.42 -27.78 6.78
C LEU A 102 -5.03 -27.88 8.19
N LYS A 103 -6.27 -27.41 8.37
CA LYS A 103 -7.00 -27.54 9.64
C LYS A 103 -7.13 -28.99 10.09
N ASN A 104 -7.25 -29.95 9.16
CA ASN A 104 -7.30 -31.39 9.49
C ASN A 104 -5.96 -31.96 10.01
N PHE A 105 -4.84 -31.25 9.84
CA PHE A 105 -3.53 -31.71 10.32
C PHE A 105 -3.39 -31.53 11.84
N VAL A 106 -4.21 -30.65 12.43
CA VAL A 106 -4.19 -30.35 13.86
C VAL A 106 -5.17 -31.27 14.59
N SER A 107 -4.66 -32.03 15.56
CA SER A 107 -5.41 -33.08 16.26
C SER A 107 -6.41 -32.56 17.30
N ASP A 108 -6.25 -31.32 17.75
CA ASP A 108 -6.95 -30.75 18.90
C ASP A 108 -8.08 -29.82 18.43
N SER A 109 -9.31 -30.34 18.36
CA SER A 109 -10.45 -29.66 17.70
C SER A 109 -10.91 -28.38 18.39
N ASP A 110 -10.72 -28.29 19.71
CA ASP A 110 -11.28 -27.19 20.51
C ASP A 110 -10.53 -25.86 20.30
N GLN A 111 -9.32 -25.89 19.71
CA GLN A 111 -8.47 -24.71 19.50
C GLN A 111 -8.49 -24.15 18.06
N LEU A 112 -9.35 -24.66 17.17
CA LEU A 112 -9.32 -24.34 15.73
C LEU A 112 -10.39 -23.33 15.28
N ASN A 113 -10.84 -22.45 16.18
CA ASN A 113 -11.87 -21.45 15.88
C ASN A 113 -11.30 -20.14 15.34
N ALA A 114 -10.04 -19.82 15.63
CA ALA A 114 -9.39 -18.60 15.15
C ALA A 114 -8.06 -18.95 14.48
N ALA A 115 -7.66 -18.19 13.46
CA ALA A 115 -6.35 -18.36 12.83
C ALA A 115 -5.76 -17.02 12.38
N VAL A 116 -4.43 -16.93 12.45
CA VAL A 116 -3.66 -15.94 11.69
C VAL A 116 -3.33 -16.54 10.33
N ILE A 117 -3.59 -15.81 9.24
CA ILE A 117 -3.27 -16.24 7.87
C ILE A 117 -2.32 -15.22 7.25
N THR A 118 -1.23 -15.68 6.66
CA THR A 118 -0.25 -14.78 6.03
C THR A 118 -0.70 -14.29 4.66
N ILE A 119 -0.28 -13.06 4.31
CA ILE A 119 -0.46 -12.45 3.00
C ILE A 119 0.81 -11.73 2.55
N PRO A 120 1.11 -11.66 1.24
CA PRO A 120 2.20 -10.84 0.72
C PRO A 120 2.03 -9.38 1.15
N ALA A 121 3.12 -8.64 1.31
CA ALA A 121 3.04 -7.22 1.68
C ALA A 121 2.44 -6.36 0.55
N SER A 122 2.71 -6.75 -0.70
CA SER A 122 2.19 -6.15 -1.92
C SER A 122 0.73 -6.50 -2.24
N PHE A 123 0.08 -7.40 -1.50
CA PHE A 123 -1.35 -7.66 -1.68
C PHE A 123 -2.16 -6.39 -1.43
N ASP A 124 -3.09 -6.12 -2.33
CA ASP A 124 -4.04 -5.01 -2.15
C ASP A 124 -5.16 -5.37 -1.17
N THR A 125 -6.00 -4.39 -0.85
CA THR A 125 -7.14 -4.57 0.08
C THR A 125 -8.14 -5.62 -0.42
N ILE A 126 -8.39 -5.72 -1.73
CA ILE A 126 -9.34 -6.67 -2.31
C ILE A 126 -8.82 -8.11 -2.14
N GLN A 127 -7.54 -8.34 -2.45
CA GLN A 127 -6.87 -9.63 -2.28
C GLN A 127 -6.80 -10.06 -0.80
N SER A 128 -6.55 -9.10 0.09
CA SER A 128 -6.54 -9.31 1.55
C SER A 128 -7.91 -9.80 2.02
N ASN A 129 -8.99 -9.07 1.67
CA ASN A 129 -10.36 -9.44 2.04
C ASN A 129 -10.77 -10.79 1.45
N ALA A 130 -10.38 -11.09 0.21
CA ALA A 130 -10.63 -12.40 -0.41
C ALA A 130 -9.95 -13.55 0.36
N THR A 131 -8.72 -13.34 0.84
CA THR A 131 -7.98 -14.32 1.66
C THR A 131 -8.68 -14.54 3.00
N LYS A 132 -9.13 -13.46 3.63
CA LYS A 132 -9.91 -13.52 4.87
C LYS A 132 -11.23 -14.29 4.69
N LYS A 133 -11.95 -14.03 3.59
CA LYS A 133 -13.18 -14.75 3.20
C LYS A 133 -12.92 -16.23 2.99
N ALA A 134 -11.80 -16.62 2.38
CA ALA A 134 -11.42 -18.03 2.26
C ALA A 134 -11.22 -18.70 3.64
N GLY A 135 -10.63 -17.99 4.60
CA GLY A 135 -10.50 -18.45 5.99
C GLY A 135 -11.86 -18.67 6.68
N TYR A 136 -12.80 -17.73 6.54
CA TYR A 136 -14.15 -17.93 7.05
C TYR A 136 -14.86 -19.13 6.40
N LEU A 137 -14.73 -19.30 5.08
CA LEU A 137 -15.30 -20.44 4.36
C LEU A 137 -14.66 -21.79 4.75
N ALA A 138 -13.40 -21.78 5.19
CA ALA A 138 -12.72 -22.96 5.75
C ALA A 138 -13.24 -23.34 7.16
N GLY A 139 -14.09 -22.49 7.76
CA GLY A 139 -14.72 -22.74 9.05
C GLY A 139 -13.97 -22.17 10.26
N PHE A 140 -13.12 -21.16 10.05
CA PHE A 140 -12.66 -20.31 11.15
C PHE A 140 -13.75 -19.28 11.49
N LYS A 141 -13.96 -19.00 12.78
CA LYS A 141 -14.87 -17.97 13.28
C LYS A 141 -14.21 -16.59 13.33
N GLU A 142 -12.89 -16.57 13.47
CA GLU A 142 -12.07 -15.37 13.49
C GLU A 142 -10.83 -15.59 12.62
N VAL A 143 -10.53 -14.62 11.74
CA VAL A 143 -9.36 -14.65 10.87
C VAL A 143 -8.65 -13.31 11.00
N VAL A 144 -7.37 -13.35 11.32
CA VAL A 144 -6.49 -12.18 11.35
C VAL A 144 -5.45 -12.34 10.26
N LEU A 145 -5.25 -11.32 9.44
CA LEU A 145 -4.22 -11.36 8.41
C LEU A 145 -2.88 -10.84 8.95
N LEU A 146 -1.77 -11.40 8.48
CA LEU A 146 -0.42 -10.93 8.80
C LEU A 146 0.45 -10.84 7.55
N GLN A 147 1.16 -9.74 7.36
CA GLN A 147 2.10 -9.61 6.24
C GLN A 147 3.28 -10.58 6.37
N GLU A 148 3.57 -11.34 5.32
CA GLU A 148 4.66 -12.32 5.21
C GLU A 148 6.03 -11.78 5.68
N PRO A 149 6.50 -10.57 5.28
CA PRO A 149 7.79 -10.06 5.77
C PRO A 149 7.83 -9.76 7.27
N ILE A 150 6.69 -9.38 7.87
CA ILE A 150 6.61 -9.19 9.34
C ILE A 150 6.76 -10.53 10.04
N ALA A 151 6.08 -11.55 9.53
CA ALA A 151 6.18 -12.90 10.03
C ALA A 151 7.63 -13.41 9.93
N ALA A 152 8.27 -13.26 8.77
CA ALA A 152 9.67 -13.61 8.58
C ALA A 152 10.62 -12.94 9.60
N CYS A 153 10.45 -11.63 9.84
CA CYS A 153 11.23 -10.91 10.85
C CYS A 153 11.00 -11.45 12.26
N LEU A 154 9.76 -11.77 12.61
CA LEU A 154 9.44 -12.36 13.91
C LEU A 154 10.10 -13.72 14.10
N ALA A 155 10.10 -14.58 13.07
CA ALA A 155 10.79 -15.86 13.13
C ALA A 155 12.29 -15.66 13.33
N PHE A 156 12.91 -14.80 12.52
CA PHE A 156 14.34 -14.54 12.60
C PHE A 156 14.75 -13.97 13.97
N ALA A 157 14.02 -12.96 14.47
CA ALA A 157 14.36 -12.27 15.70
C ALA A 157 14.19 -13.17 16.94
N ASN A 158 13.16 -14.04 16.95
CA ASN A 158 12.90 -14.95 18.07
C ASN A 158 13.77 -16.22 18.03
N GLN A 159 14.23 -16.67 16.86
CA GLN A 159 15.14 -17.83 16.76
C GLN A 159 16.60 -17.46 17.01
N SER A 160 17.03 -16.28 16.57
CA SER A 160 18.45 -15.91 16.54
C SER A 160 19.00 -15.36 17.87
N ASN A 161 18.18 -15.22 18.92
CA ASN A 161 18.55 -14.65 20.22
C ASN A 161 19.44 -13.40 20.10
N LEU A 162 18.98 -12.42 19.30
CA LEU A 162 19.79 -11.25 18.97
C LEU A 162 19.89 -10.31 20.18
N ASP A 163 21.13 -9.95 20.53
CA ASP A 163 21.44 -8.85 21.45
C ASP A 163 21.53 -7.54 20.65
N ILE A 164 20.39 -6.89 20.48
CA ILE A 164 20.26 -5.62 19.74
C ILE A 164 20.31 -4.49 20.75
N GLU A 165 21.46 -3.83 20.89
CA GLU A 165 21.65 -2.69 21.81
C GLU A 165 21.31 -1.34 21.16
N SER A 166 21.23 -1.29 19.82
CA SER A 166 20.96 -0.07 19.04
C SER A 166 20.12 -0.41 17.83
N SER A 167 19.28 0.52 17.39
CA SER A 167 18.42 0.35 16.20
C SER A 167 19.24 -0.08 14.97
N LYS A 168 18.74 -1.08 14.24
CA LYS A 168 19.32 -1.66 13.03
C LYS A 168 18.29 -1.69 11.91
N ASN A 169 18.77 -1.52 10.68
CA ASN A 169 17.94 -1.68 9.48
C ASN A 169 18.24 -3.03 8.83
N TRP A 170 17.19 -3.83 8.64
CA TRP A 170 17.24 -5.09 7.90
C TRP A 170 16.38 -4.98 6.64
N ILE A 171 16.73 -5.80 5.66
CA ILE A 171 15.88 -6.03 4.49
C ILE A 171 15.38 -7.46 4.52
N VAL A 172 14.07 -7.65 4.42
CA VAL A 172 13.49 -8.97 4.13
C VAL A 172 13.32 -9.07 2.62
N TYR A 173 13.93 -10.08 2.02
CA TYR A 173 13.79 -10.42 0.61
C TYR A 173 12.97 -11.70 0.52
N ASP A 174 11.68 -11.55 0.23
CA ASP A 174 10.73 -12.66 0.13
C ASP A 174 10.47 -13.00 -1.33
N PHE A 175 10.98 -14.13 -1.78
CA PHE A 175 10.78 -14.63 -3.13
C PHE A 175 10.08 -15.98 -3.11
N GLY A 176 8.75 -15.92 -3.09
CA GLY A 176 7.87 -17.07 -3.04
C GLY A 176 7.66 -17.75 -4.39
N GLY A 177 6.65 -18.63 -4.42
CA GLY A 177 6.25 -19.34 -5.63
C GLY A 177 5.45 -18.49 -6.62
N GLY A 178 4.86 -17.38 -6.17
CA GLY A 178 4.01 -16.54 -7.02
C GLY A 178 4.16 -15.02 -6.85
N THR A 179 4.80 -14.57 -5.79
CA THR A 179 4.95 -13.16 -5.42
C THR A 179 6.39 -12.89 -4.97
N PHE A 180 6.79 -11.64 -5.13
CA PHE A 180 8.08 -11.14 -4.67
C PHE A 180 7.87 -9.85 -3.86
N ASP A 181 8.41 -9.81 -2.65
CA ASP A 181 8.35 -8.64 -1.77
C ASP A 181 9.73 -8.30 -1.19
N VAL A 182 9.98 -7.00 -1.05
CA VAL A 182 11.10 -6.44 -0.29
C VAL A 182 10.56 -5.53 0.80
N ALA A 183 10.91 -5.79 2.04
CA ALA A 183 10.53 -4.93 3.17
C ALA A 183 11.77 -4.40 3.90
N LEU A 184 11.81 -3.10 4.15
CA LEU A 184 12.75 -2.46 5.06
C LEU A 184 12.18 -2.50 6.47
N VAL A 185 12.93 -3.09 7.39
CA VAL A 185 12.51 -3.28 8.78
C VAL A 185 13.53 -2.64 9.69
N GLU A 186 13.05 -1.75 10.55
CA GLU A 186 13.81 -1.25 11.68
C GLU A 186 13.62 -2.18 12.87
N VAL A 187 14.73 -2.59 13.48
CA VAL A 187 14.76 -3.48 14.65
C VAL A 187 15.53 -2.79 15.76
N ASN A 188 14.90 -2.62 16.92
CA ASN A 188 15.56 -2.10 18.12
C ASN A 188 15.56 -3.14 19.25
N ASP A 189 15.90 -2.75 20.47
CA ASP A 189 16.01 -3.63 21.64
C ASP A 189 14.65 -4.15 22.16
N ARG A 190 13.54 -3.59 21.68
CA ARG A 190 12.18 -3.85 22.16
C ARG A 190 11.24 -4.39 21.08
N GLU A 191 11.29 -3.84 19.87
CA GLU A 191 10.23 -4.00 18.87
C GLU A 191 10.76 -4.06 17.43
N LEU A 192 9.91 -4.60 16.57
CA LEU A 192 10.09 -4.65 15.12
C LEU A 192 9.12 -3.69 14.44
N LYS A 193 9.62 -2.88 13.51
CA LYS A 193 8.82 -1.92 12.75
C LYS A 193 9.16 -2.00 11.27
N VAL A 194 8.17 -2.36 10.45
CA VAL A 194 8.30 -2.24 9.00
C VAL A 194 8.18 -0.76 8.62
N ILE A 195 9.22 -0.26 7.95
CA ILE A 195 9.34 1.14 7.55
C ILE A 195 8.77 1.36 6.16
N ASP A 196 9.11 0.47 5.24
CA ASP A 196 8.71 0.58 3.84
C ASP A 196 8.70 -0.79 3.16
N ASN A 197 8.00 -0.90 2.04
CA ASN A 197 7.99 -2.09 1.20
C ASN A 197 7.80 -1.74 -0.29
N GLU A 198 8.29 -2.64 -1.13
CA GLU A 198 8.09 -2.69 -2.57
C GLU A 198 7.97 -4.16 -3.01
N GLY A 199 7.40 -4.43 -4.18
CA GLY A 199 7.23 -5.81 -4.63
C GLY A 199 6.50 -5.96 -5.97
N ASP A 200 6.27 -7.21 -6.34
CA ASP A 200 5.55 -7.62 -7.54
C ASP A 200 4.67 -8.85 -7.25
N ASN A 201 3.35 -8.63 -7.34
CA ASN A 201 2.31 -9.64 -7.11
C ASN A 201 2.31 -10.77 -8.14
N PHE A 202 3.05 -10.62 -9.25
CA PHE A 202 3.06 -11.56 -10.37
C PHE A 202 4.48 -11.99 -10.74
N LEU A 203 5.41 -11.92 -9.78
CA LEU A 203 6.78 -12.41 -9.93
C LEU A 203 7.08 -13.47 -8.86
N GLY A 204 7.38 -14.70 -9.27
CA GLY A 204 7.53 -15.85 -8.39
C GLY A 204 8.28 -17.00 -9.07
N GLY A 205 8.51 -18.07 -8.30
CA GLY A 205 9.09 -19.30 -8.83
C GLY A 205 8.31 -19.91 -10.00
N ALA A 206 6.99 -19.70 -10.08
CA ALA A 206 6.16 -20.15 -11.20
C ALA A 206 6.47 -19.41 -12.52
N ASP A 207 6.94 -18.17 -12.47
CA ASP A 207 7.35 -17.46 -13.70
C ASP A 207 8.69 -17.99 -14.20
N PHE A 208 9.58 -18.41 -13.30
CA PHE A 208 10.80 -19.11 -13.68
C PHE A 208 10.48 -20.44 -14.36
N ASP A 209 9.50 -21.19 -13.84
CA ASP A 209 9.04 -22.43 -14.45
C ASP A 209 8.48 -22.18 -15.86
N ASN A 210 7.65 -21.14 -16.02
CA ASN A 210 7.16 -20.71 -17.34
C ASN A 210 8.31 -20.33 -18.30
N LEU A 211 9.34 -19.60 -17.83
CA LEU A 211 10.48 -19.22 -18.66
C LEU A 211 11.31 -20.43 -19.09
N ILE A 212 11.48 -21.43 -18.22
CA ILE A 212 12.12 -22.71 -18.58
C ILE A 212 11.30 -23.39 -19.68
N VAL A 213 9.97 -23.49 -19.52
CA VAL A 213 9.11 -24.09 -20.54
C VAL A 213 9.21 -23.33 -21.86
N GLU A 214 8.97 -22.01 -21.84
CA GLU A 214 8.92 -21.17 -23.03
C GLU A 214 10.25 -21.07 -23.76
N LYS A 215 11.36 -20.86 -23.04
CA LYS A 215 12.65 -20.48 -23.64
C LYS A 215 13.62 -21.65 -23.78
N ILE A 216 13.41 -22.76 -23.08
CA ILE A 216 14.32 -23.91 -23.09
C ILE A 216 13.63 -25.16 -23.62
N ILE A 217 12.49 -25.55 -23.04
CA ILE A 217 11.86 -26.83 -23.35
C ILE A 217 11.10 -26.78 -24.68
N VAL A 218 10.20 -25.82 -24.87
CA VAL A 218 9.39 -25.70 -26.09
C VAL A 218 10.22 -25.61 -27.36
N PRO A 219 11.28 -24.77 -27.45
CA PRO A 219 12.10 -24.70 -28.66
C PRO A 219 12.77 -26.03 -29.03
N GLN A 220 13.12 -26.84 -28.02
CA GLN A 220 13.69 -28.17 -28.25
C GLN A 220 12.63 -29.17 -28.72
N ILE A 221 11.43 -29.14 -28.15
CA ILE A 221 10.29 -29.94 -28.62
C ILE A 221 9.95 -29.56 -30.06
N GLU A 222 9.80 -28.28 -30.36
CA GLU A 222 9.49 -27.78 -31.70
C GLU A 222 10.52 -28.23 -32.74
N ALA A 223 11.82 -28.14 -32.40
CA ALA A 223 12.89 -28.61 -33.28
C ALA A 223 12.88 -30.13 -33.49
N LYS A 224 12.59 -30.92 -32.45
CA LYS A 224 12.61 -32.39 -32.49
C LYS A 224 11.36 -32.98 -33.16
N ALA A 225 10.18 -32.42 -32.87
CA ALA A 225 8.91 -32.83 -33.46
C ALA A 225 8.59 -32.12 -34.79
N ASN A 226 9.41 -31.15 -35.20
CA ASN A 226 9.19 -30.35 -36.41
C ASN A 226 7.81 -29.66 -36.43
N ILE A 227 7.43 -29.10 -35.28
CA ILE A 227 6.20 -28.31 -35.07
C ILE A 227 6.54 -26.86 -34.76
N THR A 228 5.56 -25.96 -34.86
CA THR A 228 5.77 -24.51 -34.63
C THR A 228 4.60 -23.93 -33.84
N ASN A 229 4.88 -22.93 -33.01
CA ASN A 229 3.91 -22.22 -32.17
C ASN A 229 3.34 -23.05 -31.02
N LEU A 230 4.04 -24.09 -30.57
CA LEU A 230 3.61 -24.96 -29.47
C LEU A 230 3.30 -24.15 -28.21
N TRP A 231 4.13 -23.16 -27.88
CA TRP A 231 3.90 -22.29 -26.72
C TRP A 231 2.54 -21.58 -26.75
N LYS A 232 2.09 -21.16 -27.94
CA LYS A 232 0.78 -20.54 -28.11
C LYS A 232 -0.32 -21.59 -27.93
N ASP A 233 -0.13 -22.75 -28.55
CA ASP A 233 -1.13 -23.82 -28.57
C ASP A 233 -1.38 -24.43 -27.19
N ILE A 234 -0.35 -24.61 -26.36
CA ILE A 234 -0.52 -25.19 -25.01
C ILE A 234 -1.22 -24.24 -24.02
N LYS A 235 -1.26 -22.93 -24.30
CA LYS A 235 -1.91 -21.92 -23.44
C LYS A 235 -3.38 -21.64 -23.79
N ALA A 236 -3.85 -22.03 -24.96
CA ALA A 236 -5.21 -21.74 -25.41
C ALA A 236 -6.27 -22.56 -24.61
N LYS A 237 -7.37 -21.92 -24.21
CA LYS A 237 -8.42 -22.51 -23.34
C LYS A 237 -9.07 -23.76 -23.94
N SER A 238 -9.18 -23.81 -25.27
CA SER A 238 -9.82 -24.89 -26.05
C SER A 238 -8.80 -25.88 -26.66
N SER A 239 -7.56 -25.87 -26.18
CA SER A 239 -6.49 -26.71 -26.72
C SER A 239 -6.55 -28.13 -26.18
N GLN A 240 -6.37 -29.12 -27.05
CA GLN A 240 -6.13 -30.51 -26.67
C GLN A 240 -4.84 -30.69 -25.83
N TYR A 241 -3.95 -29.68 -25.84
CA TYR A 241 -2.67 -29.71 -25.15
C TYR A 241 -2.67 -29.01 -23.78
N LYS A 242 -3.84 -28.68 -23.23
CA LYS A 242 -3.92 -28.02 -21.90
C LYS A 242 -3.28 -28.86 -20.80
N GLY A 243 -3.41 -30.20 -20.86
CA GLY A 243 -2.72 -31.10 -19.93
C GLY A 243 -1.19 -31.02 -20.04
N LEU A 244 -0.69 -30.95 -21.28
CA LEU A 244 0.73 -30.83 -21.56
C LEU A 244 1.35 -29.57 -20.95
N TYR A 245 0.65 -28.43 -20.96
CA TYR A 245 1.15 -27.20 -20.32
C TYR A 245 1.49 -27.41 -18.84
N PHE A 246 0.59 -28.02 -18.08
CA PHE A 246 0.81 -28.25 -16.65
C PHE A 246 1.84 -29.35 -16.38
N GLU A 247 1.90 -30.37 -17.23
CA GLU A 247 2.96 -31.37 -17.17
C GLU A 247 4.35 -30.75 -17.36
N LEU A 248 4.51 -29.91 -18.39
CA LEU A 248 5.78 -29.22 -18.66
C LEU A 248 6.15 -28.27 -17.51
N LEU A 249 5.17 -27.57 -16.91
CA LEU A 249 5.43 -26.74 -15.73
C LEU A 249 5.91 -27.56 -14.53
N LYS A 250 5.32 -28.72 -14.28
CA LYS A 250 5.75 -29.62 -13.20
C LYS A 250 7.20 -30.09 -13.42
N LYS A 251 7.52 -30.54 -14.64
CA LYS A 251 8.90 -30.95 -15.02
C LYS A 251 9.88 -29.78 -14.92
N ALA A 252 9.47 -28.57 -15.32
CA ALA A 252 10.28 -27.36 -15.18
C ALA A 252 10.54 -26.99 -13.72
N GLU A 253 9.53 -27.13 -12.83
CA GLU A 253 9.69 -26.90 -11.39
C GLU A 253 10.68 -27.90 -10.76
N GLU A 254 10.61 -29.18 -11.14
CA GLU A 254 11.54 -30.22 -10.72
C GLU A 254 12.97 -29.91 -11.21
N ALA A 255 13.13 -29.59 -12.50
CA ALA A 255 14.40 -29.19 -13.08
C ALA A 255 14.99 -27.96 -12.38
N LYS A 256 14.19 -26.93 -12.10
CA LYS A 256 14.62 -25.73 -11.35
C LYS A 256 15.16 -26.07 -9.97
N LYS A 257 14.47 -26.96 -9.23
CA LYS A 257 14.91 -27.40 -7.89
C LYS A 257 16.24 -28.14 -7.98
N GLU A 258 16.40 -29.05 -8.95
CA GLU A 258 17.65 -29.76 -9.16
C GLU A 258 18.79 -28.83 -9.58
N LEU A 259 18.54 -27.90 -10.49
CA LEU A 259 19.52 -26.92 -10.98
C LEU A 259 19.98 -25.93 -9.89
N SER A 260 19.19 -25.77 -8.82
CA SER A 260 19.62 -25.00 -7.65
C SER A 260 20.72 -25.69 -6.84
N ILE A 261 20.94 -27.00 -7.07
CA ILE A 261 21.95 -27.83 -6.39
C ILE A 261 23.01 -28.29 -7.39
N TYR A 262 22.58 -28.84 -8.52
CA TYR A 262 23.42 -29.46 -9.56
C TYR A 262 23.63 -28.53 -10.77
N PRO A 263 24.73 -28.68 -11.52
CA PRO A 263 25.02 -27.84 -12.69
C PRO A 263 24.17 -28.18 -13.91
N GLU A 264 23.57 -29.37 -13.97
CA GLU A 264 22.68 -29.84 -15.03
C GLU A 264 21.66 -30.84 -14.48
N THR A 265 20.57 -31.02 -15.21
CA THR A 265 19.50 -31.99 -14.95
C THR A 265 18.95 -32.48 -16.29
N GLU A 266 18.23 -33.58 -16.27
CA GLU A 266 17.59 -34.18 -17.44
C GLU A 266 16.10 -34.35 -17.16
N ILE A 267 15.27 -33.88 -18.08
CA ILE A 267 13.82 -34.14 -18.06
C ILE A 267 13.45 -35.10 -19.18
N GLU A 268 12.58 -36.04 -18.87
CA GLU A 268 11.98 -36.95 -19.85
C GLU A 268 10.68 -36.38 -20.35
N ILE A 269 10.48 -36.42 -21.67
CA ILE A 269 9.30 -35.91 -22.35
C ILE A 269 8.69 -37.04 -23.17
N ASP A 270 7.39 -37.28 -22.99
CA ASP A 270 6.60 -38.24 -23.75
C ASP A 270 5.33 -37.52 -24.21
N ILE A 271 5.31 -37.06 -25.46
CA ILE A 271 4.21 -36.25 -25.99
C ILE A 271 3.67 -36.88 -27.26
N ASP A 272 2.37 -37.11 -27.28
CA ASP A 272 1.64 -37.47 -28.48
C ASP A 272 1.23 -36.20 -29.26
N PHE A 273 1.79 -36.04 -30.46
CA PHE A 273 1.41 -35.01 -31.43
C PHE A 273 0.72 -35.67 -32.63
N GLU A 274 -0.61 -35.62 -32.66
CA GLU A 274 -1.42 -36.25 -33.73
C GLU A 274 -0.99 -37.72 -33.99
N ASP A 275 -0.22 -37.96 -35.05
CA ASP A 275 0.29 -39.28 -35.50
C ASP A 275 1.76 -39.56 -35.10
N THR A 276 2.41 -38.67 -34.33
CA THR A 276 3.82 -38.78 -33.90
C THR A 276 3.92 -38.78 -32.39
N ASN A 277 4.42 -39.86 -31.79
CA ASN A 277 4.85 -39.86 -30.40
C ASN A 277 6.31 -39.36 -30.34
N LEU A 278 6.54 -38.30 -29.58
CA LEU A 278 7.86 -37.79 -29.23
C LEU A 278 8.21 -38.28 -27.82
N PHE A 279 9.04 -39.31 -27.76
CA PHE A 279 9.75 -39.70 -26.55
C PHE A 279 11.20 -39.21 -26.62
N ASP A 280 11.59 -38.31 -25.73
CA ASP A 280 12.94 -37.74 -25.73
C ASP A 280 13.40 -37.28 -24.35
N GLN A 281 14.72 -37.16 -24.20
CA GLN A 281 15.37 -36.62 -23.03
C GLN A 281 15.94 -35.23 -23.35
N ILE A 282 15.66 -34.27 -22.47
CA ILE A 282 16.13 -32.90 -22.59
C ILE A 282 17.05 -32.60 -21.41
N VAL A 283 18.33 -32.38 -21.72
CA VAL A 283 19.32 -31.91 -20.75
C VAL A 283 19.20 -30.39 -20.64
N ILE A 284 19.07 -29.91 -19.40
CA ILE A 284 19.01 -28.48 -19.07
C ILE A 284 20.20 -28.17 -18.16
N THR A 285 20.96 -27.14 -18.50
CA THR A 285 22.08 -26.67 -17.67
C THR A 285 21.66 -25.48 -16.79
N ARG A 286 22.33 -25.31 -15.65
CA ARG A 286 22.14 -24.14 -14.77
C ARG A 286 22.41 -22.84 -15.52
N GLY A 287 23.44 -22.80 -16.37
CA GLY A 287 23.75 -21.61 -17.16
C GLY A 287 22.64 -21.21 -18.13
N GLN A 288 21.94 -22.17 -18.74
CA GLN A 288 20.76 -21.88 -19.57
C GLN A 288 19.60 -21.34 -18.71
N PHE A 289 19.33 -21.97 -17.57
CA PHE A 289 18.30 -21.52 -16.63
C PHE A 289 18.58 -20.09 -16.12
N GLU A 290 19.78 -19.82 -15.64
CA GLU A 290 20.20 -18.52 -15.13
C GLU A 290 20.14 -17.42 -16.20
N ALA A 291 20.49 -17.75 -17.45
CA ALA A 291 20.37 -16.82 -18.57
C ALA A 291 18.92 -16.41 -18.83
N VAL A 292 17.95 -17.33 -18.73
CA VAL A 292 16.54 -17.01 -19.01
C VAL A 292 15.88 -16.23 -17.87
N ILE A 293 16.32 -16.38 -16.63
CA ILE A 293 15.77 -15.66 -15.47
C ILE A 293 16.50 -14.36 -15.12
N SER A 294 17.65 -14.08 -15.74
CA SER A 294 18.54 -12.97 -15.35
C SER A 294 17.81 -11.62 -15.28
N SER A 295 16.98 -11.27 -16.26
CA SER A 295 16.22 -10.01 -16.27
C SER A 295 15.24 -9.89 -15.10
N LYS A 296 14.63 -11.01 -14.70
CA LYS A 296 13.71 -11.07 -13.54
C LYS A 296 14.47 -10.94 -12.23
N VAL A 297 15.64 -11.55 -12.11
CA VAL A 297 16.51 -11.36 -10.93
C VAL A 297 16.96 -9.90 -10.83
N GLU A 298 17.38 -9.27 -11.92
CA GLU A 298 17.71 -7.83 -11.92
C GLU A 298 16.53 -6.96 -11.50
N GLN A 299 15.31 -7.30 -11.95
CA GLN A 299 14.10 -6.62 -11.52
C GLN A 299 13.96 -6.65 -9.99
N THR A 300 14.22 -7.80 -9.34
CA THR A 300 14.18 -7.90 -7.87
C THR A 300 15.18 -6.99 -7.16
N ILE A 301 16.35 -6.78 -7.76
CA ILE A 301 17.41 -5.91 -7.22
C ILE A 301 17.03 -4.43 -7.35
N THR A 302 16.31 -4.06 -8.41
CA THR A 302 15.81 -2.69 -8.54
C THR A 302 14.85 -2.32 -7.40
N PHE A 303 14.01 -3.25 -6.93
CA PHE A 303 13.15 -3.04 -5.76
C PHE A 303 13.96 -2.82 -4.48
N ILE A 304 15.04 -3.58 -4.25
CA ILE A 304 15.95 -3.34 -3.11
C ILE A 304 16.53 -1.92 -3.16
N LYS A 305 17.10 -1.52 -4.31
CA LYS A 305 17.68 -0.19 -4.52
C LYS A 305 16.63 0.92 -4.34
N LYS A 306 15.40 0.69 -4.80
CA LYS A 306 14.27 1.60 -4.67
C LYS A 306 13.90 1.82 -3.21
N VAL A 307 13.69 0.75 -2.43
CA VAL A 307 13.37 0.83 -1.00
C VAL A 307 14.46 1.58 -0.22
N ILE A 308 15.74 1.27 -0.47
CA ILE A 308 16.87 1.96 0.18
C ILE A 308 16.87 3.45 -0.14
N SER A 309 16.74 3.81 -1.43
CA SER A 309 16.79 5.20 -1.88
C SER A 309 15.57 6.04 -1.46
N GLN A 310 14.36 5.48 -1.48
CA GLN A 310 13.13 6.13 -1.00
C GLN A 310 13.24 6.53 0.48
N ASN A 311 13.95 5.72 1.27
CA ASN A 311 14.18 5.96 2.70
C ASN A 311 15.47 6.76 2.97
N GLN A 312 16.12 7.29 1.93
CA GLN A 312 17.34 8.10 2.04
C GLN A 312 18.49 7.37 2.75
N LEU A 313 18.53 6.05 2.63
CA LEU A 313 19.57 5.21 3.19
C LEU A 313 20.64 4.90 2.13
N ILE A 314 21.81 4.49 2.59
CA ILE A 314 22.85 3.86 1.77
C ILE A 314 23.02 2.39 2.17
N ASN A 315 23.54 1.56 1.26
CA ASN A 315 23.68 0.11 1.48
C ASN A 315 24.43 -0.23 2.79
N SER A 316 25.44 0.57 3.17
CA SER A 316 26.22 0.33 4.41
C SER A 316 25.45 0.59 5.70
N GLN A 317 24.27 1.21 5.64
CA GLN A 317 23.36 1.39 6.77
C GLN A 317 22.37 0.23 6.92
N ILE A 318 22.36 -0.71 5.97
CA ILE A 318 21.60 -1.96 6.08
C ILE A 318 22.53 -3.01 6.69
N GLU A 319 22.17 -3.50 7.87
CA GLU A 319 23.00 -4.46 8.60
C GLU A 319 23.02 -5.82 7.90
N ARG A 320 21.85 -6.29 7.45
CA ARG A 320 21.67 -7.60 6.81
C ARG A 320 20.43 -7.65 5.93
N LEU A 321 20.44 -8.61 5.02
CA LEU A 321 19.33 -9.00 4.17
C LEU A 321 18.96 -10.46 4.45
N ILE A 322 17.71 -10.71 4.82
CA ILE A 322 17.18 -12.02 5.22
C ILE A 322 16.43 -12.60 4.03
N LEU A 323 16.79 -13.83 3.62
CA LEU A 323 16.15 -14.52 2.50
C LEU A 323 14.96 -15.36 2.97
N ILE A 324 13.82 -15.18 2.31
CA ILE A 324 12.56 -15.87 2.58
C ILE A 324 12.00 -16.38 1.25
N GLY A 325 11.28 -17.50 1.30
CA GLY A 325 10.65 -18.11 0.13
C GLY A 325 11.58 -19.05 -0.63
N GLY A 326 11.00 -20.12 -1.18
CA GLY A 326 11.75 -21.21 -1.83
C GLY A 326 12.51 -20.81 -3.10
N SER A 327 12.13 -19.73 -3.77
CA SER A 327 12.86 -19.28 -4.98
C SER A 327 14.26 -18.77 -4.64
N THR A 328 14.51 -18.37 -3.38
CA THR A 328 15.83 -17.91 -2.90
C THR A 328 16.90 -19.00 -2.86
N TYR A 329 16.54 -20.27 -3.09
CA TYR A 329 17.52 -21.35 -3.27
C TYR A 329 18.29 -21.24 -4.59
N VAL A 330 17.77 -20.50 -5.58
CA VAL A 330 18.46 -20.28 -6.85
C VAL A 330 19.77 -19.52 -6.61
N PRO A 331 20.95 -20.09 -6.95
CA PRO A 331 22.25 -19.51 -6.63
C PRO A 331 22.44 -18.09 -7.16
N LEU A 332 22.02 -17.83 -8.41
CA LEU A 332 22.11 -16.52 -9.05
C LEU A 332 21.54 -15.38 -8.20
N ILE A 333 20.45 -15.60 -7.46
CA ILE A 333 19.83 -14.56 -6.63
C ILE A 333 20.80 -14.07 -5.56
N LYS A 334 21.43 -15.00 -4.82
CA LYS A 334 22.36 -14.65 -3.74
C LYS A 334 23.61 -13.97 -4.29
N GLU A 335 24.11 -14.45 -5.42
CA GLU A 335 25.27 -13.90 -6.10
C GLU A 335 25.01 -12.45 -6.54
N ARG A 336 23.92 -12.22 -7.27
CA ARG A 336 23.58 -10.89 -7.79
C ARG A 336 23.24 -9.90 -6.68
N ILE A 337 22.51 -10.31 -5.63
CA ILE A 337 22.29 -9.44 -4.46
C ILE A 337 23.61 -9.00 -3.84
N LYS A 338 24.55 -9.93 -3.63
CA LYS A 338 25.85 -9.63 -3.03
C LYS A 338 26.69 -8.72 -3.92
N GLU A 339 26.72 -8.97 -5.23
CA GLU A 339 27.44 -8.14 -6.22
C GLU A 339 26.91 -6.71 -6.26
N GLU A 340 25.59 -6.55 -6.30
CA GLU A 340 24.96 -5.25 -6.53
C GLU A 340 24.80 -4.41 -5.26
N THR A 341 24.70 -5.05 -4.09
CA THR A 341 24.41 -4.34 -2.82
C THR A 341 25.57 -4.33 -1.85
N GLY A 342 26.39 -5.39 -1.82
CA GLY A 342 27.41 -5.60 -0.79
C GLY A 342 26.87 -5.86 0.63
N ILE A 343 25.54 -6.00 0.79
CA ILE A 343 24.89 -6.24 2.07
C ILE A 343 25.11 -7.69 2.53
N LEU A 344 25.24 -7.91 3.84
CA LEU A 344 25.33 -9.26 4.40
C LEU A 344 24.03 -10.04 4.12
N VAL A 345 24.12 -11.09 3.32
CA VAL A 345 23.00 -11.98 3.03
C VAL A 345 22.94 -13.09 4.09
N ASP A 346 21.90 -13.08 4.91
CA ASP A 346 21.65 -14.04 5.99
C ASP A 346 20.69 -15.14 5.51
N SER A 347 21.11 -16.39 5.71
CA SER A 347 20.35 -17.60 5.36
C SER A 347 20.37 -18.63 6.48
N SER A 348 20.51 -18.16 7.73
CA SER A 348 20.53 -19.01 8.92
C SER A 348 19.18 -19.63 9.28
N ILE A 349 18.08 -19.01 8.85
CA ILE A 349 16.72 -19.54 8.99
C ILE A 349 16.30 -20.29 7.73
N ASP A 350 15.42 -21.27 7.88
CA ASP A 350 14.82 -21.98 6.75
C ASP A 350 13.83 -21.03 6.02
N PRO A 351 14.12 -20.64 4.76
CA PRO A 351 13.31 -19.67 4.03
C PRO A 351 11.90 -20.20 3.72
N THR A 352 11.67 -21.51 3.79
CA THR A 352 10.38 -22.13 3.43
C THR A 352 9.40 -22.25 4.60
N SER A 353 9.88 -22.15 5.84
CA SER A 353 9.07 -22.30 7.05
C SER A 353 9.08 -21.08 7.97
N ALA A 354 9.99 -20.12 7.75
CA ALA A 354 10.10 -18.91 8.55
C ALA A 354 8.80 -18.08 8.64
N VAL A 355 8.05 -17.98 7.54
CA VAL A 355 6.79 -17.22 7.50
C VAL A 355 5.77 -17.82 8.47
N VAL A 356 5.49 -19.13 8.39
CA VAL A 356 4.52 -19.78 9.28
C VAL A 356 5.00 -19.78 10.74
N ASP A 357 6.32 -19.88 10.96
CA ASP A 357 6.92 -19.85 12.30
C ASP A 357 6.68 -18.50 13.00
N GLY A 358 7.02 -17.41 12.34
CA GLY A 358 6.81 -16.08 12.89
C GLY A 358 5.35 -15.68 12.99
N ALA A 359 4.51 -16.14 12.04
CA ALA A 359 3.07 -15.98 12.14
C ALA A 359 2.49 -16.69 13.37
N ALA A 360 3.06 -17.82 13.79
CA ALA A 360 2.65 -18.49 15.02
C ALA A 360 3.02 -17.68 16.27
N TYR A 361 4.22 -17.08 16.34
CA TYR A 361 4.56 -16.16 17.43
C TYR A 361 3.57 -14.98 17.51
N PHE A 362 3.18 -14.42 16.37
CA PHE A 362 2.16 -13.38 16.31
C PHE A 362 0.77 -13.88 16.74
N ALA A 363 0.35 -15.07 16.28
CA ALA A 363 -0.92 -15.68 16.69
C ALA A 363 -0.97 -15.94 18.22
N GLY A 364 0.18 -16.28 18.81
CA GLY A 364 0.36 -16.47 20.24
C GLY A 364 0.26 -15.18 21.06
N SER A 365 0.42 -14.01 20.43
CA SER A 365 0.33 -12.69 21.10
C SER A 365 -1.04 -12.03 20.96
N LYS A 366 -1.86 -12.50 20.01
CA LYS A 366 -3.15 -11.89 19.70
C LYS A 366 -4.27 -12.54 20.51
N PRO A 367 -5.04 -11.76 21.31
CA PRO A 367 -6.22 -12.26 21.97
C PRO A 367 -7.26 -12.67 20.93
N THR A 368 -7.97 -13.78 21.16
CA THR A 368 -9.13 -14.14 20.34
C THR A 368 -10.39 -13.47 20.87
N SER A 369 -11.26 -13.01 19.98
CA SER A 369 -12.60 -12.52 20.29
C SER A 369 -13.64 -13.65 20.34
N VAL A 370 -13.27 -14.88 19.99
CA VAL A 370 -14.18 -16.03 20.00
C VAL A 370 -14.41 -16.50 21.44
N GLU A 371 -15.64 -16.29 21.93
CA GLU A 371 -16.10 -16.91 23.17
C GLU A 371 -16.35 -18.41 22.93
N GLU A 372 -15.66 -19.27 23.68
CA GLU A 372 -16.02 -20.68 23.75
C GLU A 372 -17.22 -20.87 24.67
N THR A 373 -18.18 -21.69 24.23
CA THR A 373 -19.24 -22.25 25.07
C THR A 373 -18.63 -23.31 26.00
N SER A 374 -17.73 -22.91 26.90
CA SER A 374 -17.26 -23.80 27.94
C SER A 374 -18.36 -23.94 28.99
N VAL A 375 -18.76 -25.17 29.31
CA VAL A 375 -19.56 -25.48 30.50
C VAL A 375 -18.66 -25.22 31.72
N VAL A 376 -18.60 -23.96 32.15
CA VAL A 376 -17.89 -23.59 33.38
C VAL A 376 -18.67 -24.21 34.54
N GLN A 377 -18.05 -25.15 35.26
CA GLN A 377 -18.51 -25.50 36.60
C GLN A 377 -18.57 -24.20 37.40
N LYS A 378 -19.77 -23.80 37.83
CA LYS A 378 -20.01 -22.59 38.61
C LYS A 378 -19.10 -22.59 39.85
N GLU A 379 -17.99 -21.86 39.81
CA GLU A 379 -17.48 -21.21 41.00
C GLU A 379 -18.34 -19.97 41.21
N ASP A 380 -19.11 -19.97 42.31
CA ASP A 380 -19.95 -18.84 42.74
C ASP A 380 -19.07 -17.62 43.04
N VAL A 381 -18.87 -16.77 42.04
CA VAL A 381 -18.19 -15.50 42.16
C VAL A 381 -18.99 -14.45 41.40
N SER A 382 -19.42 -13.41 42.11
CA SER A 382 -20.26 -12.31 41.60
C SER A 382 -19.64 -11.66 40.34
N PRO A 383 -20.40 -11.34 39.28
CA PRO A 383 -19.82 -10.95 37.99
C PRO A 383 -19.52 -9.45 37.99
N ILE A 384 -18.38 -9.06 38.55
CA ILE A 384 -17.81 -7.75 38.22
C ILE A 384 -17.10 -7.87 36.86
N ASP A 385 -17.39 -6.93 35.97
CA ASP A 385 -16.74 -6.84 34.66
C ASP A 385 -15.33 -6.23 34.81
N THR A 386 -14.37 -6.82 34.10
CA THR A 386 -12.95 -6.50 34.21
C THR A 386 -12.30 -6.52 32.84
N GLN A 387 -11.59 -5.45 32.47
CA GLN A 387 -10.77 -5.39 31.26
C GLN A 387 -9.30 -5.28 31.64
N ILE A 388 -8.47 -6.23 31.22
CA ILE A 388 -7.03 -6.22 31.52
C ILE A 388 -6.25 -5.92 30.24
N PHE A 389 -5.22 -5.09 30.37
CA PHE A 389 -4.27 -4.68 29.35
C PHE A 389 -2.85 -4.99 29.84
N TYR A 390 -2.07 -5.68 29.01
CA TYR A 390 -0.65 -6.01 29.23
C TYR A 390 -0.04 -6.50 27.91
N GLU A 391 1.28 -6.38 27.75
CA GLU A 391 1.98 -6.97 26.61
C GLU A 391 2.22 -8.47 26.82
N GLN A 392 1.79 -9.30 25.88
CA GLN A 392 1.99 -10.75 25.96
C GLN A 392 3.43 -11.18 25.66
N ASN A 393 4.18 -10.40 24.89
CA ASN A 393 5.60 -10.62 24.62
C ASN A 393 6.36 -9.33 24.91
N THR A 394 7.41 -9.41 25.72
CA THR A 394 8.26 -8.26 26.05
C THR A 394 9.70 -8.67 26.26
N ARG A 395 10.64 -7.77 25.94
CA ARG A 395 12.07 -7.95 26.27
C ARG A 395 12.46 -7.29 27.59
N ASP A 396 11.58 -6.49 28.18
CA ASP A 396 11.79 -5.91 29.50
C ASP A 396 11.73 -7.01 30.59
N LEU A 397 12.37 -6.76 31.74
CA LEU A 397 12.36 -7.68 32.89
C LEU A 397 11.17 -7.42 33.83
N GLU A 398 10.33 -6.45 33.48
CA GLU A 398 9.08 -6.14 34.16
C GLU A 398 8.04 -5.71 33.12
N GLU A 399 6.76 -5.94 33.40
CA GLU A 399 5.64 -5.57 32.52
C GLU A 399 4.54 -4.89 33.32
N LEU A 400 3.89 -3.88 32.72
CA LEU A 400 2.81 -3.16 33.36
C LEU A 400 1.46 -3.84 33.10
N ILE A 401 0.90 -4.50 34.12
CA ILE A 401 -0.46 -5.02 34.05
C ILE A 401 -1.42 -3.91 34.48
N THR A 402 -2.31 -3.50 33.56
CA THR A 402 -3.40 -2.58 33.85
C THR A 402 -4.73 -3.32 33.83
N CYS A 403 -5.60 -3.06 34.82
CA CYS A 403 -6.96 -3.59 34.85
C CYS A 403 -7.94 -2.46 35.09
N LYS A 404 -8.95 -2.33 34.23
CA LYS A 404 -10.15 -1.54 34.48
C LYS A 404 -11.22 -2.44 35.10
N VAL A 405 -11.91 -1.90 36.08
CA VAL A 405 -12.93 -2.62 36.83
C VAL A 405 -13.96 -1.64 37.36
N ASP A 406 -15.23 -1.94 37.10
CA ASP A 406 -16.33 -1.11 37.56
C ASP A 406 -16.75 -1.52 38.98
N GLY A 407 -16.49 -0.62 39.94
CA GLY A 407 -16.94 -0.78 41.32
C GLY A 407 -16.19 0.10 42.31
N ASN A 408 -16.81 0.35 43.47
CA ASN A 408 -16.25 1.18 44.54
C ASN A 408 -15.65 0.32 45.65
N ASN A 409 -14.60 0.82 46.31
CA ASN A 409 -13.93 0.19 47.46
C ASN A 409 -13.41 -1.24 47.22
N LEU A 410 -12.95 -1.51 45.99
CA LEU A 410 -12.37 -2.78 45.61
C LEU A 410 -10.88 -2.84 45.94
N LYS A 411 -10.37 -4.05 46.13
CA LYS A 411 -8.93 -4.34 46.30
C LYS A 411 -8.46 -5.32 45.23
N TYR A 412 -7.16 -5.37 44.96
CA TYR A 412 -6.58 -6.35 44.05
C TYR A 412 -5.34 -7.02 44.64
N ARG A 413 -4.99 -8.19 44.11
CA ARG A 413 -3.73 -8.90 44.35
C ARG A 413 -3.30 -9.61 43.07
N ILE A 414 -2.04 -9.48 42.70
CA ILE A 414 -1.41 -10.17 41.58
C ILE A 414 -0.35 -11.12 42.13
N THR A 415 -0.43 -12.39 41.75
CA THR A 415 0.54 -13.42 42.14
C THR A 415 1.07 -14.13 40.91
N ARG A 416 2.38 -14.29 40.79
CA ARG A 416 2.96 -15.18 39.77
C ARG A 416 2.78 -16.63 40.20
N THR A 417 2.37 -17.49 39.29
CA THR A 417 1.95 -18.87 39.58
C THR A 417 3.06 -19.77 40.12
N ASP A 418 4.33 -19.42 39.89
CA ASP A 418 5.51 -20.06 40.48
C ASP A 418 5.78 -19.61 41.93
N GLY A 419 5.01 -18.64 42.45
CA GLY A 419 5.20 -18.04 43.77
C GLY A 419 6.32 -17.00 43.84
N GLY A 420 6.98 -16.66 42.72
CA GLY A 420 8.13 -15.77 42.70
C GLY A 420 7.79 -14.28 42.76
N TYR A 421 6.51 -13.91 42.67
CA TYR A 421 6.05 -12.53 42.85
C TYR A 421 4.64 -12.50 43.45
N ASP A 422 4.41 -11.52 44.33
CA ASP A 422 3.13 -11.21 44.94
C ASP A 422 3.07 -9.70 45.19
N SER A 423 2.08 -9.02 44.61
CA SER A 423 1.89 -7.57 44.82
C SER A 423 1.49 -7.22 46.26
N GLY A 424 1.06 -8.22 47.04
CA GLY A 424 0.24 -8.00 48.22
C GLY A 424 -1.16 -7.49 47.85
N ILE A 425 -1.97 -7.21 48.87
CA ILE A 425 -3.32 -6.66 48.69
C ILE A 425 -3.21 -5.14 48.61
N LYS A 426 -3.67 -4.57 47.50
CA LYS A 426 -3.68 -3.13 47.24
C LYS A 426 -5.09 -2.65 46.94
N THR A 427 -5.35 -1.36 47.11
CA THR A 427 -6.66 -0.74 46.84
C THR A 427 -6.76 -0.34 45.36
N ILE A 428 -7.95 -0.49 44.77
CA ILE A 428 -8.25 -0.03 43.41
C ILE A 428 -8.69 1.44 43.48
N GLU A 429 -8.06 2.30 42.69
CA GLU A 429 -8.36 3.74 42.63
C GLU A 429 -8.88 4.10 41.22
N ASN A 430 -9.88 4.98 41.12
CA ASN A 430 -10.40 5.47 39.83
C ASN A 430 -10.84 4.36 38.84
N ASN A 431 -11.61 3.36 39.30
CA ASN A 431 -12.11 2.24 38.49
C ASN A 431 -11.01 1.40 37.79
N GLY A 432 -9.81 1.33 38.38
CA GLY A 432 -8.75 0.47 37.85
C GLY A 432 -7.49 0.40 38.70
N PHE A 433 -6.52 -0.38 38.23
CA PHE A 433 -5.17 -0.40 38.78
C PHE A 433 -4.15 -0.61 37.66
N SER A 434 -2.91 -0.21 37.92
CA SER A 434 -1.74 -0.48 37.07
C SER A 434 -0.58 -0.91 37.96
N GLU A 435 0.00 -2.08 37.69
CA GLU A 435 1.04 -2.69 38.53
C GLU A 435 2.16 -3.28 37.66
N PHE A 436 3.40 -2.87 37.93
CA PHE A 436 4.57 -3.52 37.32
C PHE A 436 4.83 -4.88 37.97
N VAL A 437 4.92 -5.91 37.15
CA VAL A 437 5.22 -7.28 37.59
C VAL A 437 6.57 -7.75 37.02
N PRO A 438 7.46 -8.34 37.83
CA PRO A 438 8.75 -8.82 37.39
C PRO A 438 8.62 -10.14 36.63
N LEU A 439 9.43 -10.27 35.60
CA LEU A 439 9.45 -11.40 34.67
C LEU A 439 10.76 -12.19 34.82
N LEU A 440 10.66 -13.51 34.80
CA LEU A 440 11.80 -14.40 34.64
C LEU A 440 12.31 -14.32 33.20
N LYS A 441 13.61 -14.10 33.05
CA LYS A 441 14.27 -13.94 31.75
C LYS A 441 14.11 -15.22 30.90
N GLY A 442 13.66 -15.06 29.64
CA GLY A 442 13.53 -16.15 28.67
C GLY A 442 12.43 -17.15 28.99
N GLN A 443 11.42 -16.77 29.78
CA GLN A 443 10.38 -17.70 30.25
C GLN A 443 8.98 -17.12 30.08
N LEU A 444 7.99 -18.03 29.98
CA LEU A 444 6.58 -17.70 30.08
C LEU A 444 6.19 -17.48 31.55
N ASN A 445 5.87 -16.25 31.90
CA ASN A 445 5.48 -15.81 33.23
C ASN A 445 3.96 -15.79 33.35
N ARG A 446 3.38 -16.69 34.14
CA ARG A 446 1.92 -16.75 34.36
C ARG A 446 1.54 -16.06 35.65
N PHE A 447 0.54 -15.18 35.57
CA PHE A 447 0.01 -14.42 36.71
C PHE A 447 -1.46 -14.77 36.96
N LYS A 448 -1.80 -14.82 38.24
CA LYS A 448 -3.16 -14.85 38.76
C LYS A 448 -3.47 -13.47 39.34
N ILE A 449 -4.54 -12.86 38.85
CA ILE A 449 -5.05 -11.58 39.34
C ILE A 449 -6.35 -11.86 40.09
N GLN A 450 -6.48 -11.31 41.29
CA GLN A 450 -7.70 -11.38 42.08
C GLN A 450 -8.22 -9.97 42.34
N VAL A 451 -9.48 -9.74 42.01
CA VAL A 451 -10.25 -8.57 42.49
C VAL A 451 -11.00 -9.03 43.74
N LEU A 452 -10.91 -8.25 44.80
CA LEU A 452 -11.33 -8.59 46.15
C LEU A 452 -12.30 -7.52 46.68
N ASP A 453 -13.25 -7.93 47.52
CA ASP A 453 -14.07 -7.00 48.30
C ASP A 453 -13.31 -6.42 49.51
N THR A 454 -14.01 -5.63 50.33
CA THR A 454 -13.43 -5.03 51.54
C THR A 454 -12.99 -6.07 52.58
N ASP A 455 -13.67 -7.21 52.62
CA ASP A 455 -13.46 -8.35 53.53
C ASP A 455 -12.44 -9.37 52.98
N LEU A 456 -11.82 -9.05 51.84
CA LEU A 456 -10.82 -9.85 51.14
C LEU A 456 -11.36 -11.14 50.48
N ASN A 457 -12.67 -11.23 50.26
CA ASN A 457 -13.23 -12.31 49.47
C ASN A 457 -13.02 -12.03 47.97
N PRO A 458 -12.64 -13.03 47.16
CA PRO A 458 -12.47 -12.86 45.73
C PRO A 458 -13.80 -12.63 45.03
N LEU A 459 -13.94 -11.44 44.43
CA LEU A 459 -15.03 -11.05 43.53
C LEU A 459 -14.75 -11.37 42.07
N LYS A 460 -13.49 -11.58 41.69
CA LYS A 460 -13.09 -12.11 40.37
C LYS A 460 -11.69 -12.70 40.49
N SER A 461 -11.46 -13.86 39.87
CA SER A 461 -10.11 -14.42 39.71
C SER A 461 -9.81 -14.62 38.23
N ILE A 462 -8.66 -14.11 37.79
CA ILE A 462 -8.23 -14.12 36.41
C ILE A 462 -6.89 -14.84 36.34
N ASN A 463 -6.92 -16.07 35.81
CA ASN A 463 -5.77 -16.98 35.75
C ASN A 463 -5.17 -17.09 34.34
N THR A 464 -5.61 -16.24 33.42
CA THR A 464 -5.22 -16.30 32.00
C THR A 464 -4.08 -15.36 31.63
N VAL A 465 -3.53 -14.60 32.58
CA VAL A 465 -2.45 -13.65 32.27
C VAL A 465 -1.16 -14.43 32.13
N ALA A 466 -0.57 -14.40 30.95
CA ALA A 466 0.69 -15.05 30.63
C ALA A 466 1.53 -14.10 29.76
N ILE A 467 2.75 -13.83 30.21
CA ILE A 467 3.68 -12.86 29.61
C ILE A 467 4.97 -13.59 29.28
N ASN A 468 5.30 -13.68 28.01
CA ASN A 468 6.51 -14.31 27.51
C ASN A 468 7.67 -13.30 27.47
N GLN A 469 8.67 -13.53 28.30
CA GLN A 469 9.84 -12.66 28.39
C GLN A 469 10.92 -13.11 27.40
N GLY A 470 11.43 -12.18 26.59
CA GLY A 470 12.55 -12.39 25.67
C GLY A 470 12.17 -12.44 24.19
N SER A 471 10.87 -12.48 23.87
CA SER A 471 10.36 -12.48 22.49
C SER A 471 10.05 -11.06 22.01
N TYR A 472 10.29 -10.82 20.72
CA TYR A 472 9.93 -9.56 20.06
C TYR A 472 8.42 -9.49 19.82
N ASN A 473 7.87 -8.28 19.96
CA ASN A 473 6.51 -7.95 19.50
C ASN A 473 6.57 -7.00 18.29
N VAL A 474 5.46 -6.91 17.56
CA VAL A 474 5.30 -5.98 16.44
C VAL A 474 4.40 -4.84 16.90
N LEU A 475 4.82 -3.59 16.67
CA LEU A 475 4.01 -2.40 16.95
C LEU A 475 2.63 -2.42 16.27
N GLY A 476 2.56 -3.06 15.11
CA GLY A 476 1.38 -3.20 14.26
C GLY A 476 1.78 -3.26 12.79
N GLN A 477 0.80 -3.54 11.94
CA GLN A 477 1.05 -3.70 10.50
C GLN A 477 0.93 -2.34 9.80
N PRO A 478 1.93 -1.90 9.02
CA PRO A 478 1.79 -0.69 8.23
C PRO A 478 0.89 -0.92 7.02
N LEU A 479 0.17 0.14 6.65
CA LEU A 479 -0.52 0.25 5.39
C LEU A 479 0.49 0.33 4.22
N PRO A 480 0.40 -0.48 3.15
CA PRO A 480 1.45 -0.59 2.12
C PRO A 480 1.37 0.52 1.08
N ILE A 481 0.24 1.20 0.93
CA ILE A 481 0.03 2.26 -0.05
C ILE A 481 -1.07 3.19 0.48
N ASP A 482 -1.10 4.43 -0.01
CA ASP A 482 -2.12 5.39 0.42
C ASP A 482 -3.54 4.87 0.13
N ILE A 483 -4.47 5.13 1.06
CA ILE A 483 -5.90 5.04 0.80
C ILE A 483 -6.39 6.46 0.51
N CYS A 484 -6.99 6.63 -0.66
CA CYS A 484 -7.43 7.90 -1.20
C CYS A 484 -8.93 7.90 -1.53
N MET A 485 -9.49 9.11 -1.65
CA MET A 485 -10.81 9.38 -2.21
C MET A 485 -10.64 10.00 -3.59
N GLU A 486 -11.48 9.60 -4.54
CA GLU A 486 -11.59 10.28 -5.83
C GLU A 486 -12.36 11.59 -5.69
N ILE A 487 -11.76 12.70 -6.15
CA ILE A 487 -12.35 14.05 -6.01
C ILE A 487 -12.14 14.84 -7.30
N ASP A 488 -13.17 15.57 -7.70
CA ASP A 488 -13.11 16.53 -8.80
C ASP A 488 -12.33 17.78 -8.39
N ASP A 489 -11.15 17.97 -8.98
CA ASP A 489 -10.37 19.21 -8.92
C ASP A 489 -10.94 20.19 -9.93
N ILE A 490 -11.87 21.02 -9.46
CA ILE A 490 -12.56 22.04 -10.26
C ILE A 490 -11.57 23.04 -10.88
N GLU A 491 -10.47 23.35 -10.19
CA GLU A 491 -9.47 24.30 -10.68
C GLU A 491 -8.63 23.72 -11.81
N ALA A 492 -8.27 22.44 -11.70
CA ALA A 492 -7.56 21.72 -12.76
C ALA A 492 -8.47 21.17 -13.86
N SER A 493 -9.80 21.26 -13.70
CA SER A 493 -10.78 20.58 -14.55
C SER A 493 -10.44 19.09 -14.75
N ALA A 494 -9.99 18.45 -13.68
CA ALA A 494 -9.52 17.07 -13.68
C ALA A 494 -9.94 16.36 -12.40
N THR A 495 -9.94 15.03 -12.40
CA THR A 495 -10.20 14.24 -11.19
C THR A 495 -8.88 13.74 -10.61
N ARG A 496 -8.74 13.79 -9.29
CA ARG A 496 -7.51 13.45 -8.57
C ARG A 496 -7.80 12.62 -7.33
N LEU A 497 -6.77 11.96 -6.83
CA LEU A 497 -6.81 11.21 -5.58
C LEU A 497 -6.46 12.11 -4.39
N GLU A 498 -7.39 12.28 -3.45
CA GLU A 498 -7.12 12.94 -2.17
C GLU A 498 -6.84 11.91 -1.08
N GLN A 499 -5.72 12.08 -0.37
CA GLN A 499 -5.27 11.15 0.64
C GLN A 499 -6.14 11.15 1.91
N ILE A 500 -6.63 9.96 2.27
CA ILE A 500 -7.32 9.70 3.54
C ILE A 500 -6.30 9.17 4.55
N PHE A 501 -5.65 8.05 4.22
CA PHE A 501 -4.62 7.40 5.04
C PHE A 501 -3.32 7.29 4.26
N ARG A 502 -2.18 7.46 4.97
CA ARG A 502 -0.84 7.45 4.37
C ARG A 502 -0.23 6.05 4.40
N LYS A 503 0.48 5.65 3.33
CA LYS A 503 1.46 4.54 3.34
C LYS A 503 2.36 4.63 4.58
N GLY A 504 2.59 3.49 5.23
CA GLY A 504 3.38 3.38 6.46
C GLY A 504 2.61 3.68 7.75
N SER A 505 1.35 4.15 7.68
CA SER A 505 0.53 4.32 8.89
C SER A 505 0.21 2.96 9.51
N ILE A 506 0.39 2.83 10.82
CA ILE A 506 0.14 1.57 11.55
C ILE A 506 -1.37 1.36 11.70
N LEU A 507 -1.86 0.20 11.26
CA LEU A 507 -3.25 -0.20 11.38
C LEU A 507 -3.59 -0.66 12.82
N PRO A 508 -4.85 -0.50 13.28
CA PRO A 508 -6.01 0.05 12.57
C PRO A 508 -6.02 1.58 12.49
N LEU A 509 -6.73 2.14 11.50
CA LEU A 509 -6.83 3.59 11.30
C LEU A 509 -8.30 4.02 11.22
N LYS A 510 -8.59 5.22 11.70
CA LYS A 510 -9.91 5.84 11.61
C LYS A 510 -9.79 7.33 11.31
N LYS A 511 -10.61 7.84 10.39
CA LYS A 511 -10.64 9.27 10.03
C LYS A 511 -12.05 9.70 9.67
N LYS A 512 -12.43 10.87 10.17
CA LYS A 512 -13.65 11.58 9.78
C LYS A 512 -13.28 12.75 8.88
N ILE A 513 -13.94 12.85 7.73
CA ILE A 513 -13.72 13.90 6.73
C ILE A 513 -15.05 14.55 6.35
N TYR A 514 -14.98 15.80 5.90
CA TYR A 514 -16.14 16.57 5.46
C TYR A 514 -15.91 16.99 4.00
N LYS A 515 -16.93 16.78 3.17
CA LYS A 515 -16.94 17.15 1.75
C LYS A 515 -18.27 17.79 1.41
N THR A 516 -18.33 18.53 0.31
CA THR A 516 -19.58 19.08 -0.18
C THR A 516 -20.11 18.27 -1.35
N ALA A 517 -21.43 18.15 -1.46
CA ALA A 517 -22.06 17.46 -2.58
C ALA A 517 -21.68 18.14 -3.92
N SER A 518 -21.12 17.38 -4.86
CA SER A 518 -20.66 17.90 -6.16
C SER A 518 -21.81 18.28 -7.10
N LYS A 519 -22.98 17.67 -6.90
CA LYS A 519 -24.21 17.89 -7.68
C LYS A 519 -25.46 17.74 -6.83
N SER A 520 -26.57 18.31 -7.29
CA SER A 520 -27.87 18.10 -6.67
C SER A 520 -28.49 16.79 -7.17
N ILE A 521 -29.15 16.06 -6.28
CA ILE A 521 -29.87 14.82 -6.58
C ILE A 521 -31.28 14.95 -5.98
N LEU A 522 -32.28 14.84 -6.86
CA LEU A 522 -33.67 14.90 -6.43
C LEU A 522 -34.10 13.57 -5.80
N LYS A 523 -34.87 13.65 -4.72
CA LYS A 523 -35.51 12.50 -4.10
C LYS A 523 -36.36 11.73 -5.12
N GLY A 524 -36.22 10.41 -5.11
CA GLY A 524 -36.91 9.48 -6.02
C GLY A 524 -36.35 9.43 -7.45
N SER A 525 -35.31 10.22 -7.78
CA SER A 525 -34.69 10.20 -9.11
C SER A 525 -33.69 9.07 -9.29
N ASP A 526 -33.33 8.79 -10.55
CA ASP A 526 -32.27 7.83 -10.91
C ASP A 526 -30.86 8.46 -10.88
N ALA A 527 -30.72 9.74 -10.52
CA ALA A 527 -29.42 10.36 -10.37
C ALA A 527 -28.69 9.80 -9.14
N ASN A 528 -27.39 9.58 -9.25
CA ASN A 528 -26.57 8.95 -8.21
C ASN A 528 -25.40 9.84 -7.78
N LEU A 529 -24.93 9.73 -6.54
CA LEU A 529 -23.64 10.26 -6.10
C LEU A 529 -22.73 9.08 -5.79
N ILE A 530 -21.53 9.09 -6.37
CA ILE A 530 -20.53 8.05 -6.15
C ILE A 530 -19.37 8.64 -5.34
N ILE A 531 -19.02 7.98 -4.25
CA ILE A 531 -17.81 8.24 -3.48
C ILE A 531 -16.89 7.03 -3.68
N ASN A 532 -15.88 7.17 -4.53
CA ASN A 532 -14.96 6.09 -4.84
C ASN A 532 -13.74 6.14 -3.92
N ILE A 533 -13.40 5.01 -3.31
CA ILE A 533 -12.21 4.82 -2.48
C ILE A 533 -11.18 4.04 -3.27
N VAL A 534 -9.99 4.61 -3.35
CA VAL A 534 -8.92 4.17 -4.22
C VAL A 534 -7.67 3.92 -3.40
N GLU A 535 -7.12 2.73 -3.53
CA GLU A 535 -5.79 2.39 -3.05
C GLU A 535 -4.76 2.81 -4.12
N GLY A 536 -4.00 3.88 -3.86
CA GLY A 536 -3.17 4.52 -4.89
C GLY A 536 -2.53 5.82 -4.43
N GLN A 537 -1.52 6.30 -5.17
CA GLN A 537 -0.72 7.45 -4.74
C GLN A 537 -1.54 8.74 -4.63
N SER A 538 -1.42 9.41 -3.48
CA SER A 538 -1.98 10.74 -3.25
C SER A 538 -1.68 11.72 -4.39
N LYS A 539 -2.66 12.58 -4.71
CA LYS A 539 -2.66 13.57 -5.80
C LYS A 539 -2.49 12.96 -7.20
N GLY A 540 -2.49 11.63 -7.34
CA GLY A 540 -2.36 10.93 -8.62
C GLY A 540 -3.65 10.97 -9.43
N LEU A 541 -3.59 10.50 -10.66
CA LEU A 541 -4.75 10.20 -11.49
C LEU A 541 -5.49 8.99 -10.91
N PRO A 542 -6.83 8.97 -10.93
CA PRO A 542 -7.60 7.81 -10.49
C PRO A 542 -7.21 6.51 -11.23
N SER A 543 -6.85 6.59 -12.52
CA SER A 543 -6.40 5.45 -13.34
C SER A 543 -5.04 4.88 -12.94
N SER A 544 -4.27 5.58 -12.09
CA SER A 544 -3.03 5.06 -11.48
C SER A 544 -3.29 4.23 -10.21
N GLY A 545 -4.48 4.36 -9.61
CA GLY A 545 -4.86 3.65 -8.41
C GLY A 545 -5.78 2.46 -8.67
N LEU A 546 -6.04 1.69 -7.61
CA LEU A 546 -6.99 0.58 -7.60
C LEU A 546 -8.24 0.99 -6.81
N SER A 547 -9.41 1.01 -7.44
CA SER A 547 -10.67 1.17 -6.68
C SER A 547 -10.89 -0.06 -5.80
N ILE A 548 -10.98 0.15 -4.49
CA ILE A 548 -11.14 -0.92 -3.48
C ILE A 548 -12.55 -0.97 -2.89
N GLY A 549 -13.30 0.10 -3.06
CA GLY A 549 -14.71 0.15 -2.72
C GLY A 549 -15.30 1.47 -3.15
N TYR A 550 -16.61 1.50 -3.31
CA TYR A 550 -17.33 2.72 -3.60
C TYR A 550 -18.63 2.76 -2.83
N ILE A 551 -19.12 3.98 -2.64
CA ILE A 551 -20.41 4.24 -2.06
C ILE A 551 -21.24 4.88 -3.15
N GLU A 552 -22.40 4.32 -3.42
CA GLU A 552 -23.35 4.87 -4.37
C GLU A 552 -24.68 5.09 -3.66
N PHE A 553 -25.18 6.32 -3.70
CA PHE A 553 -26.55 6.63 -3.29
C PHE A 553 -27.28 7.21 -4.49
N THR A 554 -28.44 6.66 -4.80
CA THR A 554 -29.35 7.20 -5.81
C THR A 554 -30.38 8.10 -5.16
N GLY A 555 -31.08 8.92 -5.96
CA GLY A 555 -32.20 9.70 -5.48
C GLY A 555 -33.28 8.87 -4.78
N LYS A 556 -33.41 7.58 -5.13
CA LYS A 556 -34.33 6.64 -4.48
C LYS A 556 -33.95 6.28 -3.05
N ASP A 557 -32.66 6.40 -2.70
CA ASP A 557 -32.13 6.11 -1.37
C ASP A 557 -32.24 7.33 -0.42
N LEU A 558 -32.56 8.51 -0.96
CA LEU A 558 -32.60 9.77 -0.22
C LEU A 558 -33.96 10.04 0.43
N GLU A 559 -33.94 10.53 1.66
CA GLU A 559 -35.14 10.99 2.37
C GLU A 559 -35.58 12.40 1.97
N GLU A 560 -34.66 13.24 1.50
CA GLU A 560 -34.89 14.59 0.97
C GLU A 560 -34.00 14.86 -0.26
N ASP A 561 -34.17 16.00 -0.92
CA ASP A 561 -33.28 16.39 -2.02
C ASP A 561 -31.87 16.67 -1.49
N LEU A 562 -30.86 16.03 -2.07
CA LEU A 562 -29.47 16.39 -1.83
C LEU A 562 -29.14 17.61 -2.69
N ILE A 563 -28.73 18.71 -2.06
CA ILE A 563 -28.44 19.96 -2.78
C ILE A 563 -26.93 20.09 -2.99
N LYS A 564 -26.51 20.45 -4.21
CA LYS A 564 -25.11 20.77 -4.50
C LYS A 564 -24.55 21.77 -3.47
N GLY A 565 -23.38 21.47 -2.92
CA GLY A 565 -22.69 22.32 -1.96
C GLY A 565 -23.02 22.03 -0.49
N THR A 566 -23.98 21.15 -0.18
CA THR A 566 -24.26 20.75 1.21
C THR A 566 -23.20 19.80 1.74
N ASP A 567 -22.99 19.84 3.05
CA ASP A 567 -21.98 19.02 3.72
C ASP A 567 -22.38 17.53 3.78
N ILE A 568 -21.39 16.70 3.51
CA ILE A 568 -21.37 15.25 3.61
C ILE A 568 -20.25 14.91 4.58
N GLU A 569 -20.61 14.30 5.69
CA GLU A 569 -19.67 13.75 6.66
C GLU A 569 -19.39 12.29 6.30
N ILE A 570 -18.12 11.92 6.22
CA ILE A 570 -17.69 10.57 5.85
C ILE A 570 -16.72 10.10 6.93
N GLU A 571 -17.06 9.01 7.60
CA GLU A 571 -16.20 8.35 8.57
C GLU A 571 -15.68 7.05 7.96
N LEU A 572 -14.36 6.95 7.80
CA LEU A 572 -13.69 5.77 7.29
C LEU A 572 -12.89 5.11 8.41
N GLU A 573 -12.97 3.79 8.50
CA GLU A 573 -12.18 2.95 9.40
C GLU A 573 -11.58 1.80 8.59
N ILE A 574 -10.31 1.50 8.84
CA ILE A 574 -9.63 0.33 8.28
C ILE A 574 -9.00 -0.48 9.41
N THR A 575 -9.32 -1.77 9.47
CA THR A 575 -8.86 -2.67 10.55
C THR A 575 -7.39 -3.09 10.35
N GLU A 576 -6.82 -3.79 11.34
CA GLU A 576 -5.49 -4.42 11.20
C GLU A 576 -5.42 -5.44 10.04
N SER A 577 -6.55 -6.09 9.73
CA SER A 577 -6.68 -7.01 8.58
C SER A 577 -7.16 -6.32 7.30
N ARG A 578 -7.13 -4.98 7.26
CA ARG A 578 -7.56 -4.15 6.13
C ARG A 578 -9.03 -4.23 5.74
N ASP A 579 -9.91 -4.61 6.66
CA ASP A 579 -11.35 -4.46 6.41
C ASP A 579 -11.68 -2.97 6.41
N LEU A 580 -12.24 -2.48 5.31
CA LEU A 580 -12.72 -1.12 5.20
C LEU A 580 -14.15 -1.04 5.76
N LYS A 581 -14.45 0.00 6.53
CA LYS A 581 -15.80 0.38 6.92
C LYS A 581 -16.00 1.85 6.63
N ILE A 582 -17.14 2.19 6.05
CA ILE A 582 -17.47 3.58 5.76
C ILE A 582 -18.88 3.89 6.24
N ASN A 583 -18.99 4.96 7.04
CA ASN A 583 -20.25 5.56 7.42
C ASN A 583 -20.37 6.93 6.75
N VAL A 584 -21.53 7.23 6.18
CA VAL A 584 -21.79 8.52 5.54
C VAL A 584 -22.99 9.17 6.19
N TYR A 585 -22.87 10.43 6.53
CA TYR A 585 -23.95 11.24 7.10
C TYR A 585 -24.19 12.46 6.22
N LEU A 586 -25.42 12.53 5.67
CA LEU A 586 -25.87 13.62 4.83
C LEU A 586 -26.55 14.68 5.72
N GLN A 587 -25.82 15.75 6.04
CA GLN A 587 -26.30 16.75 6.99
C GLN A 587 -27.58 17.46 6.53
N ALA A 588 -27.71 17.69 5.22
CA ALA A 588 -28.89 18.37 4.65
C ALA A 588 -30.18 17.56 4.81
N CYS A 589 -30.07 16.24 4.91
CA CYS A 589 -31.22 15.33 4.98
C CYS A 589 -31.37 14.66 6.36
N ASP A 590 -30.49 14.97 7.33
CA ASP A 590 -30.39 14.28 8.64
C ASP A 590 -30.37 12.74 8.50
N GLN A 591 -29.66 12.25 7.47
CA GLN A 591 -29.71 10.84 7.06
C GLN A 591 -28.33 10.18 7.22
N GLU A 592 -28.29 9.02 7.90
CA GLU A 592 -27.07 8.25 8.16
C GLU A 592 -27.08 6.90 7.42
N PHE A 593 -25.98 6.62 6.74
CA PHE A 593 -25.68 5.37 6.03
C PHE A 593 -24.53 4.66 6.76
N LYS A 594 -24.81 3.54 7.44
CA LYS A 594 -23.81 2.77 8.19
C LYS A 594 -23.24 1.61 7.40
N ASN A 595 -21.91 1.50 7.41
CA ASN A 595 -21.15 0.46 6.70
C ASN A 595 -21.61 0.30 5.24
N VAL A 596 -21.87 1.43 4.58
CA VAL A 596 -22.40 1.45 3.22
C VAL A 596 -21.23 1.62 2.28
N PHE A 597 -20.76 0.51 1.74
CA PHE A 597 -19.87 0.48 0.58
C PHE A 597 -20.02 -0.86 -0.12
N SER A 598 -19.87 -0.85 -1.44
CA SER A 598 -19.72 -2.06 -2.22
C SER A 598 -18.24 -2.41 -2.26
N GLU A 599 -17.88 -3.59 -1.76
CA GLU A 599 -16.55 -4.15 -1.96
C GLU A 599 -16.29 -4.25 -3.48
N SER A 600 -15.21 -3.61 -3.95
CA SER A 600 -14.83 -3.75 -5.34
C SER A 600 -14.30 -5.15 -5.56
N GLU A 601 -14.87 -5.89 -6.51
CA GLU A 601 -14.20 -7.05 -7.10
C GLU A 601 -13.35 -6.58 -8.27
N ARG A 602 -12.13 -7.11 -8.40
CA ARG A 602 -11.23 -6.69 -9.47
C ARG A 602 -11.77 -7.16 -10.82
N THR A 603 -12.48 -6.26 -11.49
CA THR A 603 -13.06 -6.44 -12.82
C THR A 603 -12.25 -5.63 -13.82
N ILE A 604 -11.53 -6.33 -14.69
CA ILE A 604 -10.67 -5.71 -15.70
C ILE A 604 -11.27 -5.96 -17.07
N SER A 605 -11.45 -4.87 -17.81
CA SER A 605 -11.77 -4.90 -19.24
C SER A 605 -10.56 -4.43 -20.04
N ILE A 606 -10.18 -5.19 -21.06
CA ILE A 606 -9.13 -4.81 -22.01
C ILE A 606 -9.47 -3.46 -22.68
N GLY A 607 -10.75 -3.24 -23.01
CA GLY A 607 -11.22 -1.98 -23.56
C GLY A 607 -10.96 -0.79 -22.63
N LYS A 608 -11.17 -0.97 -21.30
CA LYS A 608 -10.87 0.05 -20.30
C LYS A 608 -9.37 0.32 -20.17
N ILE A 609 -8.54 -0.73 -20.13
CA ILE A 609 -7.07 -0.59 -20.13
C ILE A 609 -6.61 0.26 -21.32
N ASN A 610 -7.06 -0.10 -22.53
CA ASN A 610 -6.66 0.61 -23.76
C ASN A 610 -7.15 2.06 -23.78
N MET A 611 -8.35 2.33 -23.26
CA MET A 611 -8.85 3.70 -23.13
C MET A 611 -7.96 4.55 -22.22
N GLU A 612 -7.59 4.02 -21.05
CA GLU A 612 -6.74 4.73 -20.08
C GLU A 612 -5.31 4.93 -20.60
N ILE A 613 -4.74 3.92 -21.27
CA ILE A 613 -3.42 4.03 -21.92
C ILE A 613 -3.44 5.13 -22.98
N ASN A 614 -4.43 5.13 -23.88
CA ASN A 614 -4.51 6.11 -24.96
C ASN A 614 -4.60 7.56 -24.43
N ALA A 615 -5.33 7.77 -23.33
CA ALA A 615 -5.43 9.08 -22.69
C ALA A 615 -4.04 9.58 -22.23
N VAL A 616 -3.30 8.74 -21.51
CA VAL A 616 -1.97 9.12 -20.99
C VAL A 616 -0.93 9.20 -22.10
N LEU A 617 -0.98 8.31 -23.09
CA LEU A 617 -0.05 8.30 -24.22
C LEU A 617 -0.14 9.61 -25.02
N SER A 618 -1.36 10.13 -25.24
CA SER A 618 -1.58 11.43 -25.87
C SER A 618 -0.87 12.56 -25.11
N ASP A 619 -0.96 12.57 -23.79
CA ASP A 619 -0.32 13.58 -22.94
C ASP A 619 1.21 13.45 -22.94
N VAL A 620 1.74 12.21 -22.89
CA VAL A 620 3.18 11.92 -22.99
C VAL A 620 3.74 12.43 -24.33
N GLU A 621 3.08 12.13 -25.45
CA GLU A 621 3.52 12.56 -26.77
C GLU A 621 3.51 14.08 -26.93
N HIS A 622 2.51 14.75 -26.35
CA HIS A 622 2.45 16.20 -26.33
C HIS A 622 3.65 16.78 -25.56
N LEU A 623 3.92 16.26 -24.36
CA LEU A 623 5.03 16.72 -23.53
C LEU A 623 6.39 16.46 -24.18
N ILE A 624 6.61 15.32 -24.82
CA ILE A 624 7.86 15.04 -25.55
C ILE A 624 8.09 16.10 -26.62
N LYS A 625 7.06 16.44 -27.42
CA LYS A 625 7.16 17.46 -28.47
C LYS A 625 7.52 18.83 -27.90
N GLU A 626 6.95 19.22 -26.77
CA GLU A 626 7.31 20.46 -26.09
C GLU A 626 8.75 20.41 -25.58
N GLN A 627 9.18 19.33 -24.93
CA GLN A 627 10.49 19.27 -24.24
C GLN A 627 11.68 19.16 -25.16
N VAL A 628 11.51 18.56 -26.34
CA VAL A 628 12.53 18.62 -27.40
C VAL A 628 12.84 20.07 -27.79
N ALA A 629 11.87 20.99 -27.70
CA ALA A 629 12.09 22.41 -27.96
C ALA A 629 12.85 23.14 -26.82
N TYR A 630 12.92 22.55 -25.62
CA TYR A 630 13.57 23.12 -24.42
C TYR A 630 14.89 22.43 -24.03
N GLU A 631 15.42 21.51 -24.85
CA GLU A 631 16.69 20.80 -24.64
C GLU A 631 16.81 20.01 -23.32
N ASN A 632 15.69 19.61 -22.71
CA ASN A 632 15.70 18.79 -21.49
C ASN A 632 15.77 17.29 -21.80
N PHE A 633 16.97 16.81 -22.15
CA PHE A 633 17.19 15.45 -22.64
C PHE A 633 16.94 14.34 -21.59
N GLU A 634 17.21 14.58 -20.30
CA GLU A 634 16.97 13.57 -19.26
C GLU A 634 15.47 13.33 -19.05
N TYR A 635 14.69 14.40 -18.94
CA TYR A 635 13.24 14.30 -18.78
C TYR A 635 12.57 13.75 -20.04
N SER A 636 13.05 14.16 -21.23
CA SER A 636 12.60 13.58 -22.50
C SER A 636 12.86 12.07 -22.56
N SER A 637 14.06 11.62 -22.15
CA SER A 637 14.40 10.19 -22.08
C SER A 637 13.46 9.39 -21.18
N LYS A 638 13.09 9.92 -20.00
CA LYS A 638 12.12 9.27 -19.11
C LYS A 638 10.72 9.20 -19.72
N LEU A 639 10.27 10.27 -20.38
CA LEU A 639 8.99 10.26 -21.11
C LEU A 639 9.00 9.29 -22.29
N GLU A 640 10.12 9.15 -23.00
CA GLU A 640 10.31 8.18 -24.08
C GLU A 640 10.21 6.73 -23.56
N GLN A 641 10.84 6.44 -22.41
CA GLN A 641 10.71 5.13 -21.74
C GLN A 641 9.26 4.83 -21.35
N LEU A 642 8.55 5.80 -20.79
CA LEU A 642 7.12 5.66 -20.50
C LEU A 642 6.30 5.41 -21.76
N ARG A 643 6.57 6.15 -22.84
CA ARG A 643 5.87 5.95 -24.13
C ARG A 643 6.07 4.53 -24.64
N ILE A 644 7.30 4.02 -24.61
CA ILE A 644 7.60 2.64 -25.03
C ILE A 644 6.83 1.64 -24.18
N GLY A 645 6.88 1.75 -22.84
CA GLY A 645 6.17 0.83 -21.95
C GLY A 645 4.64 0.85 -22.16
N LEU A 646 4.05 2.03 -22.36
CA LEU A 646 2.61 2.15 -22.65
C LEU A 646 2.23 1.49 -23.99
N ILE A 647 3.06 1.64 -25.02
CA ILE A 647 2.86 0.99 -26.33
C ILE A 647 3.03 -0.53 -26.21
N GLU A 648 4.01 -1.01 -25.45
CA GLU A 648 4.21 -2.44 -25.22
C GLU A 648 2.98 -3.07 -24.57
N ILE A 649 2.41 -2.45 -23.54
CA ILE A 649 1.15 -2.93 -22.96
C ILE A 649 0.02 -2.93 -23.99
N GLN A 650 -0.09 -1.88 -24.80
CA GLN A 650 -1.12 -1.80 -25.84
C GLN A 650 -0.96 -2.90 -26.90
N ILE A 651 0.26 -3.30 -27.23
CA ILE A 651 0.52 -4.46 -28.10
C ILE A 651 0.11 -5.74 -27.38
N GLU A 652 0.54 -5.93 -26.13
CA GLU A 652 0.20 -7.12 -25.36
C GLU A 652 -1.32 -7.29 -25.16
N THR A 653 -2.06 -6.21 -24.90
CA THR A 653 -3.52 -6.27 -24.78
C THR A 653 -4.21 -6.72 -26.07
N THR A 654 -3.65 -6.40 -27.25
CA THR A 654 -4.19 -6.88 -28.54
C THR A 654 -3.86 -8.34 -28.84
N LEU A 655 -2.85 -8.90 -28.17
CA LEU A 655 -2.44 -10.29 -28.31
C LEU A 655 -3.13 -11.23 -27.32
N ILE A 656 -3.82 -10.68 -26.32
CA ILE A 656 -4.63 -11.45 -25.38
C ILE A 656 -5.98 -11.73 -26.00
N ASP A 657 -6.32 -13.01 -26.10
CA ASP A 657 -7.66 -13.44 -26.48
C ASP A 657 -8.66 -13.13 -25.34
N GLU A 658 -9.91 -12.76 -25.66
CA GLU A 658 -10.92 -12.41 -24.64
C GLU A 658 -11.20 -13.57 -23.67
N ASP A 659 -10.88 -14.81 -24.05
CA ASP A 659 -11.05 -16.02 -23.27
C ASP A 659 -9.76 -16.51 -22.57
N ASP A 660 -8.68 -15.72 -22.57
CA ASP A 660 -7.43 -16.04 -21.85
C ASP A 660 -7.71 -16.27 -20.34
N VAL A 661 -7.41 -17.50 -19.89
CA VAL A 661 -7.62 -17.96 -18.51
C VAL A 661 -6.40 -17.76 -17.61
N SER A 662 -5.34 -17.13 -18.09
CA SER A 662 -4.17 -16.79 -17.27
C SER A 662 -4.44 -15.58 -16.38
N ASP A 663 -3.44 -15.21 -15.58
CA ASP A 663 -3.42 -13.97 -14.80
C ASP A 663 -2.94 -12.75 -15.62
N LYS A 664 -2.65 -12.91 -16.92
CA LYS A 664 -1.99 -11.88 -17.75
C LYS A 664 -2.72 -10.54 -17.79
N LYS A 665 -4.06 -10.53 -17.87
CA LYS A 665 -4.84 -9.28 -17.85
C LYS A 665 -4.67 -8.48 -16.56
N TYR A 666 -4.48 -9.18 -15.43
CA TYR A 666 -4.23 -8.57 -14.13
C TYR A 666 -2.81 -8.01 -14.04
N GLN A 667 -1.84 -8.71 -14.63
CA GLN A 667 -0.48 -8.22 -14.78
C GLN A 667 -0.44 -6.92 -15.60
N LEU A 668 -1.14 -6.88 -16.73
CA LEU A 668 -1.18 -5.69 -17.60
C LEU A 668 -1.80 -4.47 -16.90
N ASP A 669 -2.88 -4.65 -16.15
CA ASP A 669 -3.46 -3.56 -15.37
C ASP A 669 -2.50 -3.05 -14.28
N ASP A 670 -1.76 -3.95 -13.61
CA ASP A 670 -0.77 -3.57 -12.62
C ASP A 670 0.40 -2.77 -13.22
N ILE A 671 0.95 -3.23 -14.35
CA ILE A 671 2.01 -2.52 -15.07
C ILE A 671 1.50 -1.17 -15.57
N LYS A 672 0.28 -1.11 -16.14
CA LYS A 672 -0.37 0.15 -16.54
C LYS A 672 -0.44 1.12 -15.37
N ARG A 673 -0.97 0.69 -14.22
CA ARG A 673 -1.09 1.56 -13.03
C ARG A 673 0.28 2.11 -12.61
N LYS A 674 1.32 1.28 -12.59
CA LYS A 674 2.71 1.69 -12.28
C LYS A 674 3.26 2.72 -13.29
N LEU A 675 3.07 2.53 -14.59
CA LEU A 675 3.51 3.49 -15.61
C LEU A 675 2.78 4.83 -15.52
N ILE A 676 1.45 4.82 -15.30
CA ILE A 676 0.67 6.05 -15.12
C ILE A 676 1.12 6.77 -13.84
N GLN A 677 1.41 6.03 -12.77
CA GLN A 677 1.94 6.59 -11.54
C GLN A 677 3.30 7.27 -11.75
N GLU A 678 4.20 6.65 -12.52
CA GLU A 678 5.48 7.23 -12.88
C GLU A 678 5.31 8.50 -13.73
N PHE A 679 4.42 8.47 -14.73
CA PHE A 679 4.05 9.65 -15.52
C PHE A 679 3.56 10.80 -14.64
N ASP A 680 2.65 10.53 -13.70
CA ASP A 680 2.14 11.52 -12.75
C ASP A 680 3.24 12.08 -11.85
N SER A 681 4.19 11.24 -11.43
CA SER A 681 5.34 11.68 -10.63
C SER A 681 6.23 12.64 -11.42
N LEU A 682 6.57 12.29 -12.66
CA LEU A 682 7.39 13.13 -13.54
C LEU A 682 6.75 14.48 -13.82
N THR A 683 5.47 14.48 -14.19
CA THR A 683 4.74 15.71 -14.53
C THR A 683 4.56 16.62 -13.31
N ARG A 684 4.22 16.08 -12.13
CA ARG A 684 4.09 16.87 -10.89
C ARG A 684 5.40 17.49 -10.47
N ASN A 685 6.50 16.74 -10.50
CA ASN A 685 7.81 17.27 -10.11
C ASN A 685 8.21 18.47 -10.98
N LYS A 686 7.93 18.41 -12.28
CA LYS A 686 8.17 19.53 -13.20
C LYS A 686 7.29 20.74 -12.88
N VAL A 687 5.98 20.53 -12.66
CA VAL A 687 5.06 21.64 -12.31
C VAL A 687 5.52 22.30 -11.01
N ILE A 688 5.84 21.51 -9.98
CA ILE A 688 6.33 22.03 -8.70
C ILE A 688 7.66 22.79 -8.89
N ALA A 689 8.59 22.28 -9.71
CA ALA A 689 9.85 22.96 -9.98
C ALA A 689 9.65 24.34 -10.64
N LEU A 690 8.71 24.47 -11.59
CA LEU A 690 8.36 25.75 -12.21
C LEU A 690 7.77 26.74 -11.22
N GLU A 691 6.89 26.28 -10.32
CA GLU A 691 6.32 27.13 -9.26
C GLU A 691 7.39 27.56 -8.25
N ILE A 692 8.36 26.69 -7.94
CA ILE A 692 9.51 27.06 -7.09
C ILE A 692 10.38 28.11 -7.78
N GLU A 693 10.60 27.98 -9.09
CA GLU A 693 11.33 28.98 -9.88
C GLU A 693 10.60 30.34 -9.88
N GLU A 694 9.29 30.36 -10.11
CA GLU A 694 8.48 31.58 -10.04
C GLU A 694 8.50 32.20 -8.64
N TYR A 695 8.41 31.37 -7.59
CA TYR A 695 8.58 31.81 -6.21
C TYR A 695 9.95 32.46 -5.95
N ASN A 696 11.03 31.85 -6.44
CA ASN A 696 12.38 32.42 -6.30
C ASN A 696 12.47 33.77 -7.03
N ASN A 697 11.89 33.89 -8.22
CA ASN A 697 11.86 35.15 -8.97
C ASN A 697 11.09 36.26 -8.23
N SER A 698 9.90 35.95 -7.68
CA SER A 698 9.13 36.91 -6.86
C SER A 698 9.88 37.27 -5.58
N LYS A 699 10.56 36.32 -4.94
CA LYS A 699 11.37 36.56 -3.75
C LYS A 699 12.56 37.47 -4.04
N GLU A 700 13.34 37.19 -5.09
CA GLU A 700 14.46 38.03 -5.51
C GLU A 700 14.01 39.47 -5.79
N SER A 701 12.85 39.63 -6.45
CA SER A 701 12.26 40.95 -6.73
C SER A 701 11.96 41.74 -5.46
N VAL A 702 11.39 41.07 -4.43
CA VAL A 702 11.13 41.69 -3.11
C VAL A 702 12.43 41.97 -2.36
N GLU A 703 13.38 41.03 -2.34
CA GLU A 703 14.67 41.19 -1.66
C GLU A 703 15.45 42.39 -2.21
N TRP A 704 15.45 42.55 -3.54
CA TRP A 704 16.09 43.68 -4.19
C TRP A 704 15.56 45.03 -3.68
N GLU A 705 14.25 45.15 -3.53
CA GLU A 705 13.61 46.36 -3.00
C GLU A 705 13.85 46.57 -1.50
N VAL A 706 13.73 45.52 -0.69
CA VAL A 706 13.88 45.58 0.78
C VAL A 706 15.32 45.88 1.19
N ASN A 707 16.31 45.52 0.37
CA ASN A 707 17.72 45.78 0.65
C ASN A 707 18.17 47.22 0.35
N LYS A 708 17.32 48.06 -0.26
CA LYS A 708 17.59 49.50 -0.40
C LYS A 708 17.55 50.19 0.97
N GLU A 709 18.45 51.15 1.21
CA GLU A 709 18.57 51.84 2.52
C GLU A 709 17.25 52.50 2.95
N GLU A 710 16.52 53.10 2.00
CA GLU A 710 15.23 53.76 2.22
C GLU A 710 14.08 52.81 2.62
N ASN A 711 14.23 51.50 2.36
CA ASN A 711 13.19 50.49 2.59
C ASN A 711 13.49 49.57 3.78
N GLN A 712 14.50 49.88 4.61
CA GLN A 712 14.89 49.03 5.74
C GLN A 712 13.75 48.74 6.74
N SER A 713 12.76 49.64 6.85
CA SER A 713 11.57 49.48 7.70
C SER A 713 10.68 48.30 7.27
N TYR A 714 10.77 47.84 6.03
CA TYR A 714 10.00 46.71 5.49
C TYR A 714 10.64 45.34 5.80
N ARG A 715 11.90 45.31 6.22
CA ARG A 715 12.66 44.07 6.47
C ARG A 715 12.02 43.11 7.49
N PRO A 716 11.44 43.56 8.62
CA PRO A 716 10.77 42.66 9.55
C PRO A 716 9.53 41.97 8.93
N LYS A 717 8.78 42.69 8.08
CA LYS A 717 7.61 42.15 7.40
C LYS A 717 8.00 41.15 6.32
N TYR A 718 9.07 41.43 5.57
CA TYR A 718 9.67 40.48 4.63
C TYR A 718 10.07 39.16 5.31
N LEU A 719 10.84 39.23 6.42
CA LEU A 719 11.28 38.03 7.15
C LEU A 719 10.10 37.19 7.64
N LYS A 720 9.00 37.84 8.06
CA LYS A 720 7.76 37.14 8.46
C LYS A 720 7.13 36.37 7.30
N ILE A 721 7.10 36.95 6.10
CA ILE A 721 6.54 36.30 4.89
C ILE A 721 7.35 35.04 4.56
N ILE A 722 8.68 35.08 4.64
CA ILE A 722 9.54 33.94 4.29
C ILE A 722 9.82 32.96 5.44
N THR A 723 9.28 33.17 6.64
CA THR A 723 9.64 32.38 7.84
C THR A 723 9.40 30.87 7.66
N ASN A 724 8.32 30.48 6.97
CA ASN A 724 7.95 29.08 6.71
C ASN A 724 8.25 28.64 5.28
N GLU A 725 9.15 29.32 4.57
CA GLU A 725 9.53 29.03 3.19
C GLU A 725 9.90 27.55 2.98
N LYS A 726 10.80 27.00 3.81
CA LYS A 726 11.25 25.62 3.66
C LYS A 726 10.11 24.62 3.77
N GLU A 727 9.15 24.87 4.65
CA GLU A 727 7.97 24.02 4.83
C GLU A 727 7.06 24.10 3.60
N VAL A 728 6.85 25.30 3.06
CA VAL A 728 6.01 25.53 1.87
C VAL A 728 6.64 24.92 0.62
N ILE A 729 7.93 25.12 0.39
CA ILE A 729 8.65 24.56 -0.77
C ILE A 729 8.70 23.02 -0.68
N ASN A 730 9.05 22.47 0.48
CA ASN A 730 9.16 21.03 0.68
C ASN A 730 7.79 20.32 0.74
N SER A 731 6.69 21.07 0.84
CA SER A 731 5.34 20.49 0.82
C SER A 731 4.99 19.83 -0.52
N GLY A 732 5.67 20.23 -1.61
CA GLY A 732 5.31 19.81 -2.97
C GLY A 732 3.90 20.25 -3.39
N ASP A 733 3.31 21.22 -2.68
CA ASP A 733 1.97 21.72 -2.97
C ASP A 733 2.02 23.00 -3.79
N LYS A 734 1.71 22.89 -5.08
CA LYS A 734 1.70 24.03 -6.00
C LYS A 734 0.81 25.18 -5.50
N TYR A 735 -0.28 24.90 -4.79
CA TYR A 735 -1.20 25.94 -4.33
C TYR A 735 -0.65 26.70 -3.13
N LEU A 736 0.01 26.01 -2.20
CA LEU A 736 0.71 26.67 -1.10
C LEU A 736 1.85 27.55 -1.62
N ILE A 737 2.60 27.06 -2.61
CA ILE A 737 3.67 27.82 -3.28
C ILE A 737 3.06 29.05 -3.97
N ARG A 738 1.99 28.91 -4.77
CA ARG A 738 1.28 30.03 -5.42
C ARG A 738 0.71 31.04 -4.44
N ALA A 739 0.12 30.59 -3.34
CA ALA A 739 -0.37 31.49 -2.30
C ALA A 739 0.77 32.35 -1.74
N LYS A 740 1.96 31.76 -1.59
CA LYS A 740 3.16 32.46 -1.14
C LYS A 740 3.74 33.40 -2.19
N ILE A 741 3.77 33.00 -3.47
CA ILE A 741 4.09 33.87 -4.61
C ILE A 741 3.20 35.12 -4.57
N LYS A 742 1.89 34.93 -4.42
CA LYS A 742 0.92 36.02 -4.36
C LYS A 742 1.15 36.93 -3.14
N GLU A 743 1.51 36.37 -1.99
CA GLU A 743 1.86 37.16 -0.79
C GLU A 743 3.10 38.03 -1.04
N LEU A 744 4.15 37.46 -1.65
CA LEU A 744 5.37 38.19 -2.04
C LEU A 744 5.05 39.28 -3.08
N ASP A 745 4.28 38.97 -4.11
CA ASP A 745 3.89 39.91 -5.16
C ASP A 745 3.05 41.07 -4.60
N MET A 746 2.10 40.78 -3.72
CA MET A 746 1.30 41.83 -3.05
C MET A 746 2.19 42.72 -2.18
N PHE A 747 3.17 42.13 -1.50
CA PHE A 747 4.10 42.89 -0.68
C PHE A 747 5.06 43.73 -1.51
N TYR A 748 5.62 43.18 -2.60
CA TYR A 748 6.39 43.91 -3.60
C TYR A 748 5.63 45.16 -4.06
N ASN A 749 4.38 44.98 -4.51
CA ASN A 749 3.55 46.09 -4.96
C ASN A 749 3.34 47.14 -3.85
N SER A 750 3.21 46.72 -2.58
CA SER A 750 3.07 47.66 -1.46
C SER A 750 4.32 48.51 -1.20
N ILE A 751 5.52 47.92 -1.35
CA ILE A 751 6.78 48.65 -1.24
C ILE A 751 6.88 49.66 -2.39
N ILE A 752 6.61 49.22 -3.61
CA ILE A 752 6.69 50.06 -4.80
C ILE A 752 5.72 51.25 -4.72
N GLN A 753 4.48 51.03 -4.28
CA GLN A 753 3.46 52.08 -4.12
C GLN A 753 3.71 53.03 -2.94
N SER A 754 4.62 52.68 -2.04
CA SER A 754 4.98 53.52 -0.90
C SER A 754 6.14 54.47 -1.19
N SER A 755 6.97 54.18 -2.20
CA SER A 755 8.05 55.06 -2.63
C SER A 755 7.53 56.14 -3.57
N ASP A 756 7.76 57.39 -3.16
CA ASP A 756 7.37 58.58 -3.91
C ASP A 756 8.14 58.72 -5.25
N GLU A 757 9.36 58.16 -5.35
CA GLU A 757 10.16 58.15 -6.59
C GLU A 757 9.60 57.20 -7.65
N ASN A 758 8.98 56.09 -7.25
CA ASN A 758 8.39 55.13 -8.20
C ASN A 758 7.21 55.72 -8.97
N PHE A 759 6.51 56.72 -8.40
CA PHE A 759 5.46 57.45 -9.12
C PHE A 759 5.98 58.25 -10.31
N ILE A 760 7.27 58.57 -10.37
CA ILE A 760 7.89 59.16 -11.57
C ILE A 760 7.88 58.13 -12.71
N GLY A 761 8.30 56.90 -12.44
CA GLY A 761 8.30 55.82 -13.44
C GLY A 761 6.89 55.55 -13.98
N TYR A 762 5.89 55.50 -13.10
CA TYR A 762 4.49 55.34 -13.50
C TYR A 762 3.95 56.53 -14.28
N TYR A 763 4.28 57.74 -13.84
CA TYR A 763 3.90 58.96 -14.55
C TYR A 763 4.45 58.96 -15.98
N LEU A 764 5.73 58.64 -16.15
CA LEU A 764 6.36 58.55 -17.47
C LEU A 764 5.73 57.44 -18.32
N ALA A 765 5.44 56.27 -17.75
CA ALA A 765 4.78 55.18 -18.48
C ALA A 765 3.38 55.54 -18.98
N ILE A 766 2.57 56.23 -18.15
CA ILE A 766 1.21 56.64 -18.51
C ILE A 766 1.23 57.85 -19.46
N LYS A 767 2.14 58.80 -19.25
CA LYS A 767 2.29 60.02 -20.08
C LYS A 767 2.39 59.71 -21.56
N TYR A 768 3.07 58.61 -21.92
CA TYR A 768 3.27 58.19 -23.31
C TYR A 768 2.26 57.13 -23.79
N SER A 769 1.19 56.85 -23.04
CA SER A 769 0.12 55.98 -23.51
C SER A 769 -0.54 56.57 -24.76
N SER A 770 -0.95 55.68 -25.67
CA SER A 770 -1.43 56.03 -27.00
C SER A 770 -2.84 56.61 -27.01
N GLU A 771 -3.67 56.31 -26.00
CA GLU A 771 -5.08 56.72 -25.96
C GLU A 771 -5.59 57.05 -24.54
N PHE A 772 -6.38 58.11 -24.42
CA PHE A 772 -7.09 58.50 -23.19
C PHE A 772 -8.57 58.74 -23.48
N LYS A 773 -9.45 58.31 -22.56
CA LYS A 773 -10.91 58.53 -22.58
C LYS A 773 -11.27 60.02 -22.65
N ASP A 774 -10.48 60.90 -22.04
CA ASP A 774 -10.59 62.36 -22.18
C ASP A 774 -9.21 62.98 -22.46
N THR A 775 -8.93 63.20 -23.74
CA THR A 775 -7.63 63.70 -24.22
C THR A 775 -7.35 65.14 -23.77
N ARG A 776 -8.37 65.97 -23.56
CA ARG A 776 -8.16 67.36 -23.11
C ARG A 776 -7.75 67.39 -21.65
N LYS A 777 -8.44 66.62 -20.81
CA LYS A 777 -8.12 66.49 -19.38
C LYS A 777 -6.77 65.81 -19.17
N ALA A 778 -6.45 64.77 -19.96
CA ALA A 778 -5.15 64.11 -19.93
C ALA A 778 -4.01 65.07 -20.32
N LYS A 779 -4.14 65.86 -21.40
CA LYS A 779 -3.13 66.87 -21.78
C LYS A 779 -2.86 67.89 -20.67
N LYS A 780 -3.90 68.31 -19.94
CA LYS A 780 -3.75 69.21 -18.79
C LYS A 780 -2.99 68.53 -17.65
N LEU A 781 -3.39 67.31 -17.28
CA LEU A 781 -2.72 66.54 -16.22
C LEU A 781 -1.27 66.17 -16.56
N ILE A 782 -0.94 65.92 -17.83
CA ILE A 782 0.44 65.72 -18.29
C ILE A 782 1.23 67.03 -18.16
N LYS A 783 0.65 68.17 -18.52
CA LYS A 783 1.33 69.45 -18.31
C LYS A 783 1.59 69.71 -16.82
N ASP A 784 0.58 69.53 -15.98
CA ASP A 784 0.68 69.68 -14.53
C ASP A 784 1.69 68.68 -13.94
N GLY A 785 1.80 67.48 -14.52
CA GLY A 785 2.72 66.43 -14.09
C GLY A 785 4.17 66.73 -14.47
N ASP A 786 4.40 67.31 -15.65
CA ASP A 786 5.72 67.76 -16.09
C ASP A 786 6.22 68.92 -15.21
N GLU A 787 5.36 69.89 -14.89
CA GLU A 787 5.69 70.97 -13.96
C GLU A 787 5.96 70.47 -12.52
N ALA A 788 5.23 69.44 -12.06
CA ALA A 788 5.46 68.80 -10.76
C ALA A 788 6.78 68.02 -10.72
N LEU A 789 7.14 67.37 -11.83
CA LEU A 789 8.41 66.65 -11.99
C LEU A 789 9.61 67.61 -11.96
N GLU A 790 9.53 68.75 -12.64
CA GLU A 790 10.58 69.79 -12.60
C GLU A 790 10.82 70.36 -11.20
N ARG A 791 9.79 70.32 -10.33
CA ARG A 791 9.85 70.85 -8.95
C ARG A 791 10.16 69.78 -7.90
N ASN A 792 10.35 68.52 -8.30
CA ASN A 792 10.43 67.36 -7.40
C ASN A 792 9.24 67.31 -6.42
N ASP A 793 8.03 67.69 -6.87
CA ASP A 793 6.81 67.64 -6.06
C ASP A 793 6.13 66.27 -6.22
N TYR A 794 6.70 65.27 -5.54
CA TYR A 794 6.24 63.88 -5.63
C TYR A 794 4.79 63.67 -5.18
N LYS A 795 4.30 64.49 -4.24
CA LYS A 795 2.92 64.42 -3.77
C LYS A 795 1.96 64.79 -4.90
N SER A 796 2.27 65.82 -5.68
CA SER A 796 1.50 66.20 -6.86
C SER A 796 1.60 65.15 -7.97
N ILE A 797 2.79 64.60 -8.24
CA ILE A 797 2.99 63.53 -9.23
C ILE A 797 2.10 62.32 -8.90
N LYS A 798 2.04 61.90 -7.63
CA LYS A 798 1.20 60.80 -7.17
C LYS A 798 -0.29 61.02 -7.47
N HIS A 799 -0.82 62.21 -7.18
CA HIS A 799 -2.22 62.54 -7.48
C HIS A 799 -2.49 62.56 -9.00
N ILE A 800 -1.52 63.03 -9.77
CA ILE A 800 -1.60 63.12 -11.23
C ILE A 800 -1.57 61.74 -11.88
N VAL A 801 -0.75 60.81 -11.37
CA VAL A 801 -0.73 59.40 -11.81
C VAL A 801 -2.11 58.75 -11.62
N TYR A 802 -2.74 58.92 -10.45
CA TYR A 802 -4.09 58.39 -10.23
C TYR A 802 -5.13 59.02 -11.17
N ALA A 803 -5.08 60.34 -11.34
CA ALA A 803 -5.99 61.05 -12.22
C ALA A 803 -5.82 60.67 -13.70
N LEU A 804 -4.59 60.43 -14.16
CA LEU A 804 -4.29 59.98 -15.52
C LEU A 804 -4.68 58.52 -15.73
N SER A 805 -4.40 57.63 -14.77
CA SER A 805 -4.76 56.21 -14.83
C SER A 805 -6.28 56.01 -14.93
N ALA A 806 -7.07 56.85 -14.25
CA ALA A 806 -8.53 56.83 -14.35
C ALA A 806 -9.05 57.13 -15.77
N LEU A 807 -8.28 57.87 -16.57
CA LEU A 807 -8.59 58.25 -17.94
C LEU A 807 -8.12 57.22 -18.99
N LEU A 808 -7.41 56.15 -18.61
CA LEU A 808 -7.03 55.10 -19.55
C LEU A 808 -8.24 54.26 -20.01
N PRO A 809 -8.24 53.75 -21.25
CA PRO A 809 -9.18 52.73 -21.73
C PRO A 809 -9.14 51.47 -20.84
N ASP A 810 -10.25 50.75 -20.74
CA ASP A 810 -10.33 49.59 -19.84
C ASP A 810 -9.41 48.42 -20.30
N SER A 811 -9.03 48.39 -21.58
CA SER A 811 -8.02 47.49 -22.15
C SER A 811 -6.57 47.82 -21.77
N GLU A 812 -6.27 49.10 -21.48
CA GLU A 812 -4.94 49.55 -21.01
C GLU A 812 -4.84 49.44 -19.48
N LYS A 813 -5.97 49.57 -18.75
CA LYS A 813 -6.05 49.36 -17.29
C LYS A 813 -5.73 47.94 -16.85
N THR A 814 -5.93 46.94 -17.71
CA THR A 814 -5.56 45.55 -17.43
C THR A 814 -4.07 45.28 -17.67
N LYS A 815 -3.40 46.06 -18.53
CA LYS A 815 -1.95 45.96 -18.77
C LYS A 815 -1.12 46.63 -17.68
N GLN A 816 -1.67 47.64 -17.01
CA GLN A 816 -1.05 48.28 -15.84
C GLN A 816 -1.78 47.82 -14.58
N LYS A 817 -1.18 46.90 -13.80
CA LYS A 817 -1.74 46.31 -12.56
C LYS A 817 -2.53 47.38 -11.77
N THR A 818 -3.82 47.10 -11.55
CA THR A 818 -4.83 48.02 -11.01
C THR A 818 -4.36 48.86 -9.81
N PHE A 819 -4.40 50.17 -9.95
CA PHE A 819 -4.25 51.14 -8.86
C PHE A 819 -5.59 51.32 -8.13
N LYS A 820 -5.63 51.14 -6.81
CA LYS A 820 -6.77 51.57 -5.96
C LYS A 820 -6.38 52.85 -5.21
N ASP A 821 -7.25 53.85 -5.30
CA ASP A 821 -7.16 55.07 -4.51
C ASP A 821 -7.63 54.78 -3.07
N ASP A 822 -6.72 54.81 -2.11
CA ASP A 822 -7.00 54.60 -0.68
C ASP A 822 -7.24 55.92 0.09
N SER A 823 -7.57 57.03 -0.60
CA SER A 823 -7.89 58.33 0.04
C SER A 823 -9.15 58.33 0.92
N LYS A 824 -9.77 57.17 1.19
CA LYS A 824 -10.87 57.00 2.16
C LYS A 824 -10.46 56.45 3.53
N THR A 825 -9.18 56.42 3.89
CA THR A 825 -8.74 56.01 5.25
C THR A 825 -8.63 57.15 6.27
N GLY A 826 -8.88 58.40 5.88
CA GLY A 826 -9.14 59.48 6.84
C GLY A 826 -8.05 59.66 7.90
N LEU A 827 -6.84 60.03 7.49
CA LEU A 827 -5.86 60.66 8.37
C LEU A 827 -5.49 62.02 7.78
N ARG A 828 -5.73 63.08 8.57
CA ARG A 828 -5.30 64.45 8.32
C ARG A 828 -3.79 64.58 8.45
#